data_AF-A0A3M7MNB8-F1
#
_entry.id   AF-A0A3M7MNB8-F1
#
_cell.length_a   1.000
_cell.length_b   1.000
_cell.length_c   1.000
_cell.angle_alpha   90.00
_cell.angle_beta   90.00
_cell.angle_gamma   90.00
#
_symmetry.space_group_name_H-M   'P 1'
#
loop_
_entity.id
_entity.type
_entity.pdbx_description
1 polymer ?
#
loop_
_entity_poly.entity_id
_entity_poly.type
_entity_poly.pdbx_seq_one_letter_code
_entity_poly.pdbx_strand_id
1 'polypeptide(L)'
;MATLARSLRPLGRACAFAARTPPRHGLAVASRSISATARRSNADYAEALQPTPISHLTEEESMLSEAVSKFANEQIGPKVREMDEQEKMDPAVIEGCFEQGFMAFEIPEQYGGSGLNFTSAIIGIEELARVDPSVSVMVDVHSTLVTTAILKWASEENKKKWLPRLATSSIGSFCLSEPASGSDAFALKTRATKTEHGYRINGSKMWITNAAEAELFIVFANLNPDKGYKGITAFLVEKGTPGFSIAKKEKKLGIRASSTCVLNFDDVEIPHANLLGKEGEGYKYAIGLLNEGRIGIGAQMTGLALGAFENAAKYVLNDRKQFGQLVGTFQGMQHQMAQAWTEITAARALVYNAARKKEAGQDFVTDAAMAKLYASQVAGRVSSLAVEWMGGMGFVREGIAEKMYRDSKIGVIYEGTSNIQLTTIAKALQKQYTVHEKKVREISHEMANTNPADYKARKEAFVSNLSGSSITEINLVTLVAAAAIFLWTALQRRYGFFKSYGPLALATDFLLNVAAILFALTAYSSSPLFLNLALITPAGASSSSSSSGNANPPKSPRLVVRPFLTHYRGAMLIVTVIAILAVDFPIFPRRFAKVETWGTSLMDLGVGSFVYSAGLVSSRALFKTAGSSSSSGLAGRVLQASRHSIPLLVLGIIRLISVKGLDYAEHVSEYGVHWNFFFTLGLLPPFVELADAVVNGLITIRARSRAWSYALLALAISLMYEIVLDNTSLLAYILISPRGPDLLSKNREGVFSFIGYLAIFLSGRGTGSVVVQLLEDDDNNRHSSAKPSSSSVAQQHQNDDETAHERQRLLTRLATDAALSAALFWLTTSIHAFNLTVSRRLANLPYVLWVVAFNQIQICLFALNASSKVMQVFNKNGLVIFLVANLLTGLVNLTFNTLDASPIQAMAILTAYAAALSGFALALDYFGIRIKI
;
A
#
# COMPACT_ATOMS: atom_id res chain seq x y z
N MET A 1 24.76 73.56 -5.82
CA MET A 1 25.63 73.64 -7.01
C MET A 1 25.10 72.61 -7.99
N ALA A 2 24.40 73.01 -9.06
CA ALA A 2 24.93 73.23 -10.42
C ALA A 2 25.25 71.90 -11.15
N THR A 3 24.94 71.62 -12.43
CA THR A 3 24.16 72.24 -13.54
C THR A 3 24.05 71.15 -14.64
N LEU A 4 23.23 71.16 -15.71
CA LEU A 4 22.29 72.11 -16.35
C LEU A 4 21.23 71.31 -17.15
N ALA A 5 20.27 71.96 -17.84
CA ALA A 5 19.29 71.33 -18.74
C ALA A 5 19.62 71.52 -20.23
N ARG A 6 19.10 70.64 -21.12
CA ARG A 6 18.69 71.04 -22.48
C ARG A 6 17.73 70.07 -23.18
N SER A 7 16.66 70.63 -23.72
CA SER A 7 15.73 70.03 -24.69
C SER A 7 16.29 70.05 -26.12
N LEU A 8 15.81 69.15 -27.00
CA LEU A 8 15.32 69.50 -28.36
C LEU A 8 14.71 68.28 -29.11
N ARG A 9 13.67 68.58 -29.90
CA ARG A 9 12.95 67.80 -30.95
C ARG A 9 12.96 68.71 -32.21
N PRO A 10 12.40 68.36 -33.40
CA PRO A 10 12.01 67.07 -34.02
C PRO A 10 12.41 66.99 -35.54
N LEU A 11 11.74 66.11 -36.33
CA LEU A 11 11.63 66.05 -37.82
C LEU A 11 12.86 65.47 -38.57
N GLY A 12 12.76 64.66 -39.63
CA GLY A 12 11.66 63.98 -40.34
C GLY A 12 12.30 62.93 -41.29
N ARG A 13 11.60 61.94 -41.88
CA ARG A 13 10.71 62.09 -43.06
C ARG A 13 10.06 60.73 -43.37
N ALA A 14 8.91 60.74 -44.05
CA ALA A 14 8.14 59.54 -44.41
C ALA A 14 8.58 58.88 -45.73
N CYS A 15 8.13 57.64 -45.96
CA CYS A 15 7.78 57.15 -47.28
C CYS A 15 6.38 56.50 -47.21
N ALA A 16 5.57 56.66 -48.24
CA ALA A 16 4.14 56.33 -48.23
C ALA A 16 3.81 55.30 -49.31
N PHE A 17 2.73 54.55 -49.13
CA PHE A 17 1.98 53.97 -50.25
C PHE A 17 0.47 54.09 -50.05
N ALA A 18 -0.20 54.39 -51.16
CA ALA A 18 -1.63 54.62 -51.31
C ALA A 18 -2.44 53.30 -51.36
N ALA A 19 -3.78 53.25 -51.32
CA ALA A 19 -4.85 54.10 -50.78
C ALA A 19 -6.20 53.39 -51.05
N ARG A 20 -7.24 53.62 -50.23
CA ARG A 20 -8.68 53.63 -50.64
C ARG A 20 -9.61 54.02 -49.48
N THR A 21 -10.67 54.75 -49.78
CA THR A 21 -11.75 55.26 -48.89
C THR A 21 -13.00 55.52 -49.75
N PRO A 22 -14.22 55.73 -49.20
CA PRO A 22 -14.78 55.35 -47.89
C PRO A 22 -16.09 54.49 -48.11
N PRO A 23 -17.10 54.42 -47.20
CA PRO A 23 -17.94 55.55 -46.80
C PRO A 23 -18.09 55.75 -45.28
N ARG A 24 -18.51 56.96 -44.89
CA ARG A 24 -18.85 57.32 -43.50
C ARG A 24 -20.31 57.00 -43.20
N HIS A 25 -20.59 56.41 -42.03
CA HIS A 25 -21.90 56.52 -41.35
C HIS A 25 -21.71 56.80 -39.85
N GLY A 26 -22.76 57.31 -39.20
CA GLY A 26 -22.68 58.16 -38.01
C GLY A 26 -22.07 57.56 -36.75
N LEU A 27 -21.44 58.42 -35.95
CA LEU A 27 -21.04 58.14 -34.57
C LEU A 27 -22.28 58.12 -33.66
N ALA A 28 -22.58 56.95 -33.10
CA ALA A 28 -23.24 56.85 -31.80
C ALA A 28 -22.21 56.28 -30.82
N VAL A 29 -21.96 56.98 -29.72
CA VAL A 29 -21.02 56.51 -28.68
C VAL A 29 -21.75 55.49 -27.81
N ALA A 30 -21.57 54.21 -28.15
CA ALA A 30 -21.94 53.09 -27.29
C ALA A 30 -20.67 52.49 -26.67
N SER A 31 -20.72 52.19 -25.37
CA SER A 31 -19.69 51.44 -24.66
C SER A 31 -19.48 50.08 -25.32
N ARG A 32 -18.27 49.82 -25.82
CA ARG A 32 -17.94 48.54 -26.45
C ARG A 32 -17.74 47.48 -25.38
N SER A 33 -18.66 46.51 -25.33
CA SER A 33 -18.47 45.22 -24.68
C SER A 33 -17.28 44.49 -25.30
N ILE A 34 -16.42 43.90 -24.47
CA ILE A 34 -15.35 43.01 -24.91
C ILE A 34 -15.95 41.61 -25.13
N SER A 35 -16.49 41.36 -26.33
CA SER A 35 -16.57 40.01 -26.90
C SER A 35 -16.93 40.11 -28.38
N ALA A 36 -16.13 39.46 -29.23
CA ALA A 36 -16.40 39.28 -30.65
C ALA A 36 -15.90 37.90 -31.11
N THR A 37 -16.22 36.87 -30.32
CA THR A 37 -15.81 35.48 -30.59
C THR A 37 -16.98 34.74 -31.22
N ALA A 38 -16.80 34.19 -32.43
CA ALA A 38 -17.85 33.43 -33.10
C ALA A 38 -18.18 32.13 -32.35
N ARG A 39 -19.44 31.67 -32.43
CA ARG A 39 -19.85 30.36 -31.89
C ARG A 39 -19.00 29.25 -32.51
N ARG A 40 -18.11 28.65 -31.73
CA ARG A 40 -17.40 27.42 -32.12
C ARG A 40 -18.39 26.29 -32.38
N SER A 41 -18.12 25.50 -33.41
CA SER A 41 -18.87 24.29 -33.70
C SER A 41 -18.08 23.07 -33.21
N ASN A 42 -18.74 21.92 -33.05
CA ASN A 42 -18.10 20.68 -32.57
C ASN A 42 -16.96 20.15 -33.48
N ALA A 43 -16.70 20.79 -34.64
CA ALA A 43 -15.61 20.41 -35.54
C ALA A 43 -14.21 20.89 -35.09
N ASP A 44 -14.12 21.88 -34.19
CA ASP A 44 -12.83 22.50 -33.81
C ASP A 44 -11.97 21.63 -32.86
N TYR A 45 -12.46 20.46 -32.43
CA TYR A 45 -11.76 19.53 -31.53
C TYR A 45 -10.77 18.58 -32.24
N ALA A 46 -10.54 18.75 -33.54
CA ALA A 46 -9.75 17.82 -34.36
C ALA A 46 -8.26 18.20 -34.54
N GLU A 47 -7.82 19.38 -34.11
CA GLU A 47 -6.39 19.68 -34.00
C GLU A 47 -5.84 19.22 -32.64
N ALA A 48 -4.75 18.46 -32.67
CA ALA A 48 -4.12 17.92 -31.48
C ALA A 48 -3.47 19.02 -30.64
N LEU A 49 -4.23 19.56 -29.68
CA LEU A 49 -3.70 20.43 -28.62
C LEU A 49 -2.51 19.74 -27.95
N GLN A 50 -1.32 20.35 -28.10
CA GLN A 50 -0.13 19.90 -27.39
C GLN A 50 -0.39 19.95 -25.88
N PRO A 51 -0.05 18.89 -25.11
CA PRO A 51 -0.28 18.90 -23.66
C PRO A 51 0.57 19.98 -23.00
N THR A 52 -0.07 21.05 -22.53
CA THR A 52 0.59 22.14 -21.80
C THR A 52 0.71 21.81 -20.30
N PRO A 53 1.66 22.43 -19.57
CA PRO A 53 1.69 22.34 -18.11
C PRO A 53 0.35 22.76 -17.48
N ILE A 54 -0.04 22.16 -16.35
CA ILE A 54 -1.31 22.48 -15.67
C ILE A 54 -1.38 23.93 -15.16
N SER A 55 -0.23 24.59 -15.00
CA SER A 55 -0.11 26.01 -14.66
C SER A 55 -0.23 26.96 -15.86
N HIS A 56 -0.37 26.44 -17.08
CA HIS A 56 -0.56 27.24 -18.28
C HIS A 56 -2.05 27.61 -18.39
N LEU A 57 -2.33 28.90 -18.18
CA LEU A 57 -3.67 29.47 -18.29
C LEU A 57 -3.97 29.83 -19.75
N THR A 58 -5.26 29.89 -20.11
CA THR A 58 -5.69 30.53 -21.36
C THR A 58 -5.49 32.05 -21.29
N GLU A 59 -5.59 32.75 -22.42
CA GLU A 59 -5.58 34.22 -22.45
C GLU A 59 -6.72 34.81 -21.60
N GLU A 60 -7.93 34.28 -21.73
CA GLU A 60 -9.12 34.67 -20.94
C GLU A 60 -8.91 34.47 -19.43
N GLU A 61 -8.34 33.32 -19.04
CA GLU A 61 -8.05 33.00 -17.64
C GLU A 61 -6.91 33.86 -17.06
N SER A 62 -5.91 34.19 -17.88
CA SER A 62 -4.81 35.09 -17.50
C SER A 62 -5.32 36.52 -17.28
N MET A 63 -6.11 37.03 -18.23
CA MET A 63 -6.76 38.35 -18.11
C MET A 63 -7.68 38.42 -16.90
N LEU A 64 -8.43 37.34 -16.60
CA LEU A 64 -9.26 37.27 -15.40
C LEU A 64 -8.41 37.27 -14.12
N SER A 65 -7.34 36.49 -14.07
CA SER A 65 -6.40 36.47 -12.95
C SER A 65 -5.86 37.88 -12.66
N GLU A 66 -5.43 38.61 -13.69
CA GLU A 66 -4.93 39.99 -13.57
C GLU A 66 -6.02 40.95 -13.08
N ALA A 67 -7.24 40.87 -13.63
CA ALA A 67 -8.36 41.73 -13.26
C ALA A 67 -8.81 41.52 -11.80
N VAL A 68 -8.96 40.25 -11.39
CA VAL A 68 -9.31 39.89 -10.01
C VAL A 68 -8.20 40.29 -9.05
N SER A 69 -6.93 40.00 -9.38
CA SER A 69 -5.79 40.36 -8.52
C SER A 69 -5.68 41.88 -8.35
N LYS A 70 -5.90 42.66 -9.41
CA LYS A 70 -5.94 44.13 -9.33
C LYS A 70 -7.07 44.62 -8.41
N PHE A 71 -8.30 44.16 -8.63
CA PHE A 71 -9.44 44.52 -7.78
C PHE A 71 -9.20 44.14 -6.31
N ALA A 72 -8.67 42.94 -6.06
CA ALA A 72 -8.37 42.46 -4.73
C ALA A 72 -7.34 43.36 -4.03
N ASN A 73 -6.23 43.71 -4.69
CA ASN A 73 -5.21 44.58 -4.10
C ASN A 73 -5.67 46.04 -3.93
N GLU A 74 -6.40 46.61 -4.89
CA GLU A 74 -6.78 48.04 -4.87
C GLU A 74 -8.04 48.32 -4.04
N GLN A 75 -9.04 47.43 -4.06
CA GLN A 75 -10.37 47.67 -3.45
C GLN A 75 -10.58 46.87 -2.16
N ILE A 76 -10.15 45.60 -2.11
CA ILE A 76 -10.33 44.75 -0.92
C ILE A 76 -9.20 44.99 0.08
N GLY A 77 -7.94 45.00 -0.37
CA GLY A 77 -6.72 45.12 0.44
C GLY A 77 -6.78 46.18 1.54
N PRO A 78 -7.17 47.43 1.25
CA PRO A 78 -7.28 48.49 2.25
C PRO A 78 -8.34 48.23 3.34
N LYS A 79 -9.36 47.40 3.07
CA LYS A 79 -10.52 47.15 3.95
C LYS A 79 -10.38 45.88 4.80
N VAL A 80 -9.52 44.93 4.41
CA VAL A 80 -9.34 43.60 5.06
C VAL A 80 -9.27 43.68 6.59
N ARG A 81 -8.50 44.65 7.09
CA ARG A 81 -8.23 44.79 8.54
C ARG A 81 -9.47 45.24 9.31
N GLU A 82 -10.20 46.21 8.76
CA GLU A 82 -11.44 46.73 9.35
C GLU A 82 -12.54 45.66 9.34
N MET A 83 -12.70 44.95 8.21
CA MET A 83 -13.69 43.88 8.05
C MET A 83 -13.49 42.71 9.03
N ASP A 84 -12.23 42.34 9.33
CA ASP A 84 -11.93 41.28 10.31
C ASP A 84 -12.22 41.72 11.76
N GLU A 85 -11.81 42.94 12.16
CA GLU A 85 -12.04 43.42 13.53
C GLU A 85 -13.50 43.74 13.82
N GLN A 86 -14.23 44.30 12.85
CA GLN A 86 -15.68 44.54 12.96
C GLN A 86 -16.52 43.26 12.79
N GLU A 87 -15.89 42.13 12.41
CA GLU A 87 -16.57 40.89 12.03
C GLU A 87 -17.69 41.13 10.99
N LYS A 88 -17.43 41.93 9.95
CA LYS A 88 -18.46 42.36 9.00
C LYS A 88 -17.89 42.54 7.59
N MET A 89 -18.58 42.03 6.58
CA MET A 89 -18.28 42.31 5.18
C MET A 89 -18.66 43.77 4.85
N ASP A 90 -17.78 44.47 4.16
CA ASP A 90 -18.05 45.82 3.65
C ASP A 90 -19.02 45.74 2.44
N PRO A 91 -20.18 46.43 2.45
CA PRO A 91 -21.13 46.41 1.34
C PRO A 91 -20.52 46.82 -0.01
N ALA A 92 -19.55 47.74 -0.04
CA ALA A 92 -18.90 48.17 -1.27
C ALA A 92 -17.99 47.08 -1.88
N VAL A 93 -17.49 46.14 -1.07
CA VAL A 93 -16.78 44.95 -1.58
C VAL A 93 -17.76 44.00 -2.26
N ILE A 94 -18.96 43.82 -1.69
CA ILE A 94 -20.03 43.02 -2.30
C ILE A 94 -20.48 43.62 -3.63
N GLU A 95 -20.77 44.92 -3.64
CA GLU A 95 -21.16 45.68 -4.83
C GLU A 95 -20.09 45.57 -5.92
N GLY A 96 -18.82 45.83 -5.58
CA GLY A 96 -17.70 45.68 -6.50
C GLY A 96 -17.55 44.26 -7.07
N CYS A 97 -17.78 43.21 -6.26
CA CYS A 97 -17.78 41.83 -6.77
C CYS A 97 -18.91 41.56 -7.80
N PHE A 98 -20.07 42.20 -7.67
CA PHE A 98 -21.12 42.14 -8.69
C PHE A 98 -20.77 42.98 -9.93
N GLU A 99 -20.32 44.22 -9.75
CA GLU A 99 -19.95 45.13 -10.86
C GLU A 99 -18.84 44.56 -11.75
N GLN A 100 -17.85 43.88 -11.17
CA GLN A 100 -16.77 43.22 -11.92
C GLN A 100 -17.16 41.84 -12.49
N GLY A 101 -18.40 41.36 -12.23
CA GLY A 101 -18.88 40.06 -12.70
C GLY A 101 -18.35 38.84 -11.92
N PHE A 102 -17.62 39.04 -10.83
CA PHE A 102 -16.99 37.96 -10.05
C PHE A 102 -18.00 37.09 -9.28
N MET A 103 -19.28 37.49 -9.21
CA MET A 103 -20.35 36.63 -8.70
C MET A 103 -20.93 35.70 -9.79
N ALA A 104 -20.62 35.95 -11.07
CA ALA A 104 -21.38 35.46 -12.22
C ALA A 104 -20.58 34.64 -13.25
N PHE A 105 -19.42 34.08 -12.87
CA PHE A 105 -18.49 33.38 -13.78
C PHE A 105 -19.18 32.39 -14.73
N GLU A 106 -19.76 31.30 -14.20
CA GLU A 106 -20.43 30.23 -14.98
C GLU A 106 -21.86 30.61 -15.43
N ILE A 107 -22.38 31.81 -15.10
CA ILE A 107 -23.74 32.21 -15.51
C ILE A 107 -23.72 32.61 -17.00
N PRO A 108 -24.60 32.05 -17.86
CA PRO A 108 -24.66 32.42 -19.27
C PRO A 108 -24.98 33.91 -19.49
N GLU A 109 -24.40 34.51 -20.55
CA GLU A 109 -24.60 35.91 -20.94
C GLU A 109 -26.08 36.32 -21.05
N GLN A 110 -26.96 35.43 -21.55
CA GLN A 110 -28.40 35.67 -21.65
C GLN A 110 -29.11 35.91 -20.30
N TYR A 111 -28.43 35.58 -19.19
CA TYR A 111 -28.86 35.82 -17.82
C TYR A 111 -27.96 36.85 -17.11
N GLY A 112 -27.15 37.63 -17.85
CA GLY A 112 -26.32 38.72 -17.31
C GLY A 112 -24.99 38.27 -16.70
N GLY A 113 -24.57 37.02 -16.89
CA GLY A 113 -23.27 36.52 -16.42
C GLY A 113 -22.17 36.55 -17.48
N SER A 114 -20.98 36.06 -17.11
CA SER A 114 -19.79 36.12 -17.96
C SER A 114 -19.63 34.92 -18.91
N GLY A 115 -20.40 33.84 -18.73
CA GLY A 115 -20.33 32.63 -19.56
C GLY A 115 -18.98 31.89 -19.51
N LEU A 116 -18.15 32.18 -18.50
CA LEU A 116 -16.81 31.62 -18.34
C LEU A 116 -16.84 30.17 -17.87
N ASN A 117 -15.70 29.50 -18.01
CA ASN A 117 -15.52 28.12 -17.57
C ASN A 117 -15.37 28.02 -16.03
N PHE A 118 -15.30 26.80 -15.50
CA PHE A 118 -15.18 26.59 -14.05
C PHE A 118 -13.79 26.95 -13.53
N THR A 119 -12.75 26.68 -14.31
CA THR A 119 -11.36 27.02 -13.97
C THR A 119 -11.19 28.52 -13.76
N SER A 120 -11.86 29.36 -14.54
CA SER A 120 -11.97 30.81 -14.35
C SER A 120 -12.54 31.18 -12.98
N ALA A 121 -13.62 30.52 -12.54
CA ALA A 121 -14.17 30.73 -11.20
C ALA A 121 -13.17 30.33 -10.11
N ILE A 122 -12.49 29.19 -10.28
CA ILE A 122 -11.45 28.69 -9.36
C ILE A 122 -10.26 29.66 -9.26
N ILE A 123 -9.82 30.23 -10.38
CA ILE A 123 -8.75 31.26 -10.43
C ILE A 123 -9.19 32.54 -9.72
N GLY A 124 -10.42 33.00 -9.94
CA GLY A 124 -10.97 34.16 -9.25
C GLY A 124 -11.06 33.96 -7.73
N ILE A 125 -11.51 32.79 -7.28
CA ILE A 125 -11.54 32.39 -5.86
C ILE A 125 -10.14 32.39 -5.26
N GLU A 126 -9.12 31.93 -6.00
CA GLU A 126 -7.73 31.91 -5.55
C GLU A 126 -7.14 33.34 -5.39
N GLU A 127 -7.25 34.20 -6.41
CA GLU A 127 -6.72 35.57 -6.35
C GLU A 127 -7.44 36.44 -5.31
N LEU A 128 -8.73 36.22 -5.07
CA LEU A 128 -9.43 36.86 -3.94
C LEU A 128 -8.86 36.40 -2.59
N ALA A 129 -8.58 35.11 -2.42
CA ALA A 129 -8.09 34.55 -1.15
C ALA A 129 -6.66 34.98 -0.81
N ARG A 130 -5.86 35.31 -1.82
CA ARG A 130 -4.53 35.92 -1.68
C ARG A 130 -4.56 37.23 -0.90
N VAL A 131 -5.69 37.94 -0.92
CA VAL A 131 -5.89 39.20 -0.18
C VAL A 131 -6.84 39.02 1.02
N ASP A 132 -8.04 38.46 0.82
CA ASP A 132 -8.96 38.14 1.91
C ASP A 132 -9.73 36.82 1.68
N PRO A 133 -9.38 35.76 2.44
CA PRO A 133 -10.14 34.51 2.44
C PRO A 133 -11.63 34.68 2.75
N SER A 134 -12.04 35.73 3.48
CA SER A 134 -13.45 35.99 3.80
C SER A 134 -14.27 36.42 2.58
N VAL A 135 -13.67 37.16 1.65
CA VAL A 135 -14.32 37.56 0.39
C VAL A 135 -14.33 36.39 -0.57
N SER A 136 -13.22 35.66 -0.66
CA SER A 136 -13.11 34.45 -1.47
C SER A 136 -14.19 33.41 -1.15
N VAL A 137 -14.45 33.08 0.13
CA VAL A 137 -15.51 32.10 0.47
C VAL A 137 -16.92 32.62 0.18
N MET A 138 -17.15 33.94 0.22
CA MET A 138 -18.43 34.53 -0.16
C MET A 138 -18.72 34.29 -1.64
N VAL A 139 -17.72 34.52 -2.48
CA VAL A 139 -17.76 34.29 -3.93
C VAL A 139 -17.86 32.79 -4.24
N ASP A 140 -17.06 31.94 -3.59
CA ASP A 140 -17.08 30.49 -3.78
C ASP A 140 -18.46 29.88 -3.49
N VAL A 141 -19.01 30.09 -2.29
CA VAL A 141 -20.34 29.57 -1.91
C VAL A 141 -21.45 30.07 -2.83
N HIS A 142 -21.34 31.31 -3.32
CA HIS A 142 -22.25 31.83 -4.32
C HIS A 142 -22.11 31.07 -5.65
N SER A 143 -20.89 30.99 -6.19
CA SER A 143 -20.63 30.46 -7.54
C SER A 143 -20.76 28.93 -7.61
N THR A 144 -19.94 28.21 -6.84
CA THR A 144 -19.72 26.75 -6.98
C THR A 144 -20.81 25.90 -6.32
N LEU A 145 -21.57 26.47 -5.38
CA LEU A 145 -22.72 25.80 -4.75
C LEU A 145 -24.04 26.34 -5.28
N VAL A 146 -24.36 27.63 -5.09
CA VAL A 146 -25.70 28.13 -5.37
C VAL A 146 -25.96 28.30 -6.87
N THR A 147 -25.11 29.05 -7.56
CA THR A 147 -25.24 29.29 -9.00
C THR A 147 -25.16 27.99 -9.80
N THR A 148 -24.19 27.11 -9.50
CA THR A 148 -24.11 25.77 -10.09
C THR A 148 -25.40 24.95 -9.87
N ALA A 149 -26.04 25.04 -8.70
CA ALA A 149 -27.28 24.31 -8.41
C ALA A 149 -28.48 24.81 -9.22
N ILE A 150 -28.63 26.13 -9.38
CA ILE A 150 -29.68 26.73 -10.20
C ILE A 150 -29.46 26.38 -11.69
N LEU A 151 -28.22 26.45 -12.18
CA LEU A 151 -27.90 26.05 -13.57
C LEU A 151 -28.28 24.60 -13.85
N LYS A 152 -28.00 23.67 -12.93
CA LYS A 152 -28.20 22.23 -13.11
C LYS A 152 -29.63 21.73 -12.86
N TRP A 153 -30.33 22.24 -11.85
CA TRP A 153 -31.57 21.60 -11.35
C TRP A 153 -32.78 22.52 -11.16
N ALA A 154 -32.67 23.85 -11.32
CA ALA A 154 -33.85 24.69 -11.29
C ALA A 154 -34.71 24.52 -12.56
N SER A 155 -36.01 24.74 -12.41
CA SER A 155 -36.94 24.91 -13.54
C SER A 155 -36.54 26.12 -14.39
N GLU A 156 -36.94 26.16 -15.67
CA GLU A 156 -36.66 27.32 -16.54
C GLU A 156 -37.28 28.62 -16.02
N GLU A 157 -38.39 28.55 -15.28
CA GLU A 157 -38.96 29.67 -14.54
C GLU A 157 -38.02 30.18 -13.45
N ASN A 158 -37.51 29.28 -12.59
CA ASN A 158 -36.56 29.64 -11.55
C ASN A 158 -35.22 30.11 -12.12
N LYS A 159 -34.74 29.57 -13.24
CA LYS A 159 -33.54 30.07 -13.93
C LYS A 159 -33.73 31.52 -14.39
N LYS A 160 -34.85 31.82 -15.04
CA LYS A 160 -35.21 33.18 -15.48
C LYS A 160 -35.38 34.15 -14.31
N LYS A 161 -35.92 33.69 -13.17
CA LYS A 161 -36.07 34.49 -11.95
C LYS A 161 -34.74 34.74 -11.23
N TRP A 162 -33.92 33.71 -11.08
CA TRP A 162 -32.77 33.73 -10.17
C TRP A 162 -31.43 34.03 -10.82
N LEU A 163 -31.13 33.51 -12.01
CA LEU A 163 -29.80 33.72 -12.60
C LEU A 163 -29.48 35.21 -12.85
N PRO A 164 -30.41 36.05 -13.36
CA PRO A 164 -30.16 37.49 -13.46
C PRO A 164 -29.95 38.19 -12.12
N ARG A 165 -30.64 37.75 -11.06
CA ARG A 165 -30.47 38.29 -9.71
C ARG A 165 -29.15 37.86 -9.08
N LEU A 166 -28.80 36.58 -9.22
CA LEU A 166 -27.52 36.02 -8.77
C LEU A 166 -26.33 36.62 -9.54
N ALA A 167 -26.51 37.05 -10.79
CA ALA A 167 -25.47 37.72 -11.55
C ALA A 167 -25.21 39.17 -11.12
N THR A 168 -26.18 39.86 -10.48
CA THR A 168 -26.16 41.34 -10.37
C THR A 168 -26.37 41.93 -8.98
N SER A 169 -27.07 41.24 -8.07
CA SER A 169 -27.64 41.93 -6.88
C SER A 169 -28.03 41.04 -5.70
N SER A 170 -28.14 39.72 -5.87
CA SER A 170 -28.65 38.81 -4.82
C SER A 170 -27.60 37.76 -4.47
N ILE A 171 -27.20 37.68 -3.20
CA ILE A 171 -26.30 36.63 -2.71
C ILE A 171 -27.09 35.34 -2.42
N GLY A 172 -26.44 34.19 -2.61
CA GLY A 172 -26.94 32.87 -2.28
C GLY A 172 -26.28 32.24 -1.05
N SER A 173 -27.03 31.40 -0.34
CA SER A 173 -26.56 30.53 0.75
C SER A 173 -26.94 29.05 0.52
N PHE A 174 -26.04 28.14 0.88
CA PHE A 174 -26.23 26.69 0.82
C PHE A 174 -26.48 26.10 2.21
N CYS A 175 -27.64 25.47 2.43
CA CYS A 175 -28.19 25.22 3.77
C CYS A 175 -28.42 23.73 4.05
N LEU A 176 -27.32 23.01 4.31
CA LEU A 176 -27.31 21.57 4.56
C LEU A 176 -27.17 21.21 6.05
N SER A 177 -26.09 21.68 6.69
CA SER A 177 -25.65 21.28 8.03
C SER A 177 -26.61 21.69 9.14
N GLU A 178 -26.62 20.91 10.23
CA GLU A 178 -27.42 21.14 11.44
C GLU A 178 -26.60 20.85 12.70
N PRO A 179 -27.03 21.26 13.91
CA PRO A 179 -26.29 20.98 15.15
C PRO A 179 -25.98 19.49 15.36
N ALA A 180 -26.88 18.60 14.91
CA ALA A 180 -26.74 17.15 15.01
C ALA A 180 -26.19 16.47 13.74
N SER A 181 -25.97 17.19 12.64
CA SER A 181 -25.57 16.62 11.34
C SER A 181 -24.60 17.55 10.59
N GLY A 182 -23.30 17.41 10.90
CA GLY A 182 -22.19 18.04 10.19
C GLY A 182 -21.53 17.07 9.21
N SER A 183 -20.55 16.29 9.68
CA SER A 183 -19.88 15.26 8.86
C SER A 183 -20.82 14.14 8.40
N ASP A 184 -21.80 13.75 9.23
CA ASP A 184 -22.93 12.92 8.82
C ASP A 184 -24.08 13.79 8.30
N ALA A 185 -23.82 14.47 7.18
CA ALA A 185 -24.71 15.51 6.64
C ALA A 185 -26.11 15.02 6.25
N PHE A 186 -26.31 13.71 6.12
CA PHE A 186 -27.59 13.10 5.73
C PHE A 186 -28.42 12.57 6.91
N ALA A 187 -27.93 12.70 8.15
CA ALA A 187 -28.71 12.45 9.37
C ALA A 187 -29.66 13.62 9.75
N LEU A 188 -29.75 14.63 8.88
CA LEU A 188 -30.49 15.89 9.08
C LEU A 188 -31.93 15.70 9.56
N LYS A 189 -32.37 16.60 10.44
CA LYS A 189 -33.65 16.57 11.17
C LYS A 189 -34.65 17.61 10.68
N THR A 190 -34.23 18.66 9.97
CA THR A 190 -35.17 19.59 9.30
C THR A 190 -36.09 18.79 8.37
N ARG A 191 -37.40 18.94 8.56
CA ARG A 191 -38.42 18.17 7.83
C ARG A 191 -39.13 19.04 6.82
N ALA A 192 -39.59 18.41 5.74
CA ALA A 192 -40.60 18.96 4.87
C ALA A 192 -41.85 18.07 4.95
N THR A 193 -43.04 18.65 4.93
CA THR A 193 -44.31 17.94 4.74
C THR A 193 -45.02 18.51 3.51
N LYS A 194 -45.84 17.72 2.82
CA LYS A 194 -46.62 18.23 1.69
C LYS A 194 -47.85 18.98 2.19
N THR A 195 -48.15 20.11 1.58
CA THR A 195 -49.38 20.89 1.78
C THR A 195 -50.15 20.96 0.46
N GLU A 196 -51.37 21.51 0.46
CA GLU A 196 -52.19 21.64 -0.75
C GLU A 196 -51.55 22.56 -1.81
N HIS A 197 -50.68 23.46 -1.40
CA HIS A 197 -50.08 24.50 -2.25
C HIS A 197 -48.56 24.32 -2.46
N GLY A 198 -47.97 23.29 -1.84
CA GLY A 198 -46.53 23.06 -1.88
C GLY A 198 -46.03 22.18 -0.75
N TYR A 199 -45.16 22.75 0.06
CA TYR A 199 -44.49 22.08 1.17
C TYR A 199 -44.37 23.01 2.37
N ARG A 200 -44.39 22.44 3.58
CA ARG A 200 -44.08 23.16 4.82
C ARG A 200 -42.76 22.66 5.40
N ILE A 201 -41.82 23.56 5.66
CA ILE A 201 -40.52 23.24 6.26
C ILE A 201 -40.51 23.64 7.74
N ASN A 202 -40.09 22.71 8.60
CA ASN A 202 -39.88 22.98 10.03
C ASN A 202 -38.54 22.38 10.50
N GLY A 203 -37.74 23.15 11.25
CA GLY A 203 -36.44 22.74 11.77
C GLY A 203 -35.40 23.88 11.86
N SER A 204 -34.11 23.53 11.82
CA SER A 204 -33.02 24.50 11.89
C SER A 204 -31.78 24.05 11.12
N LYS A 205 -31.05 25.00 10.53
CA LYS A 205 -29.74 24.80 9.92
C LYS A 205 -28.67 25.58 10.68
N MET A 206 -27.44 25.07 10.68
CA MET A 206 -26.33 25.65 11.44
C MET A 206 -25.08 25.79 10.55
N TRP A 207 -24.24 26.79 10.84
CA TRP A 207 -23.00 27.09 10.11
C TRP A 207 -23.21 27.59 8.68
N ILE A 208 -24.30 28.34 8.42
CA ILE A 208 -24.64 28.76 7.06
C ILE A 208 -23.87 30.02 6.68
N THR A 209 -22.90 29.85 5.77
CA THR A 209 -22.13 30.92 5.13
C THR A 209 -23.03 31.84 4.30
N ASN A 210 -22.67 33.13 4.22
CA ASN A 210 -23.40 34.19 3.52
C ASN A 210 -24.81 34.51 4.06
N ALA A 211 -25.25 33.88 5.16
CA ALA A 211 -26.63 33.95 5.59
C ALA A 211 -27.14 35.36 5.91
N ALA A 212 -26.32 36.29 6.40
CA ALA A 212 -26.78 37.65 6.68
C ALA A 212 -27.04 38.46 5.38
N GLU A 213 -26.21 38.25 4.37
CA GLU A 213 -26.23 38.97 3.10
C GLU A 213 -27.08 38.28 2.02
N ALA A 214 -27.36 36.98 2.17
CA ALA A 214 -28.09 36.20 1.18
C ALA A 214 -29.58 36.56 1.10
N GLU A 215 -30.11 36.52 -0.12
CA GLU A 215 -31.52 36.69 -0.46
C GLU A 215 -32.16 35.36 -0.90
N LEU A 216 -31.35 34.41 -1.39
CA LEU A 216 -31.76 33.05 -1.77
C LEU A 216 -31.04 32.00 -0.92
N PHE A 217 -31.80 31.04 -0.39
CA PHE A 217 -31.30 29.93 0.42
C PHE A 217 -31.69 28.60 -0.23
N ILE A 218 -30.70 27.76 -0.56
CA ILE A 218 -30.93 26.37 -0.99
C ILE A 218 -30.98 25.49 0.26
N VAL A 219 -32.19 25.07 0.65
CA VAL A 219 -32.45 24.36 1.91
C VAL A 219 -32.69 22.87 1.66
N PHE A 220 -31.94 22.03 2.36
CA PHE A 220 -32.10 20.57 2.31
C PHE A 220 -32.93 20.08 3.49
N ALA A 221 -34.15 19.61 3.24
CA ALA A 221 -35.06 19.11 4.25
C ALA A 221 -35.56 17.70 3.91
N ASN A 222 -35.87 16.88 4.92
CA ASN A 222 -36.30 15.51 4.72
C ASN A 222 -37.83 15.43 4.55
N LEU A 223 -38.27 15.11 3.34
CA LEU A 223 -39.67 14.95 2.94
C LEU A 223 -40.22 13.54 3.22
N ASN A 224 -39.35 12.55 3.38
CA ASN A 224 -39.74 11.18 3.75
C ASN A 224 -38.69 10.56 4.70
N PRO A 225 -38.83 10.80 6.02
CA PRO A 225 -37.88 10.33 7.03
C PRO A 225 -37.67 8.82 7.05
N ASP A 226 -38.71 8.05 6.74
CA ASP A 226 -38.67 6.57 6.73
C ASP A 226 -37.77 6.02 5.60
N LYS A 227 -37.56 6.81 4.54
CA LYS A 227 -36.59 6.54 3.47
C LYS A 227 -35.16 7.01 3.81
N GLY A 228 -34.93 7.52 5.02
CA GLY A 228 -33.64 8.03 5.48
C GLY A 228 -33.11 9.15 4.56
N TYR A 229 -31.86 9.02 4.12
CA TYR A 229 -31.23 10.01 3.23
C TYR A 229 -31.93 10.14 1.86
N LYS A 230 -32.67 9.11 1.41
CA LYS A 230 -33.44 9.13 0.15
C LYS A 230 -34.76 9.90 0.27
N GLY A 231 -35.09 10.44 1.44
CA GLY A 231 -36.18 11.42 1.62
C GLY A 231 -35.71 12.88 1.55
N ILE A 232 -34.40 13.14 1.53
CA ILE A 232 -33.84 14.50 1.49
C ILE A 232 -34.17 15.14 0.14
N THR A 233 -34.77 16.33 0.19
CA THR A 233 -35.20 17.14 -0.95
C THR A 233 -34.61 18.55 -0.81
N ALA A 234 -34.34 19.19 -1.95
CA ALA A 234 -33.80 20.54 -2.00
C ALA A 234 -34.90 21.56 -2.36
N PHE A 235 -34.91 22.69 -1.67
CA PHE A 235 -35.91 23.75 -1.81
C PHE A 235 -35.24 25.12 -1.94
N LEU A 236 -35.86 26.01 -2.72
CA LEU A 236 -35.49 27.42 -2.83
C LEU A 236 -36.31 28.23 -1.82
N VAL A 237 -35.66 28.85 -0.85
CA VAL A 237 -36.31 29.68 0.18
C VAL A 237 -35.82 31.11 0.03
N GLU A 238 -36.75 32.07 -0.04
CA GLU A 238 -36.43 33.50 -0.12
C GLU A 238 -36.32 34.11 1.28
N LYS A 239 -35.42 35.08 1.44
CA LYS A 239 -35.36 35.91 2.65
C LYS A 239 -36.71 36.61 2.88
N GLY A 240 -37.15 36.65 4.14
CA GLY A 240 -38.43 37.24 4.51
C GLY A 240 -39.66 36.37 4.23
N THR A 241 -39.51 35.13 3.73
CA THR A 241 -40.60 34.14 3.74
C THR A 241 -41.14 33.98 5.17
N PRO A 242 -42.46 34.02 5.42
CA PRO A 242 -43.00 33.87 6.77
C PRO A 242 -42.53 32.59 7.47
N GLY A 243 -42.18 32.69 8.75
CA GLY A 243 -41.62 31.60 9.55
C GLY A 243 -40.11 31.34 9.36
N PHE A 244 -39.50 31.85 8.29
CA PHE A 244 -38.06 31.76 8.08
C PHE A 244 -37.33 32.91 8.80
N SER A 245 -36.37 32.58 9.66
CA SER A 245 -35.58 33.58 10.39
C SER A 245 -34.09 33.24 10.45
N ILE A 246 -33.28 34.29 10.50
CA ILE A 246 -31.82 34.22 10.55
C ILE A 246 -31.39 34.65 11.94
N ALA A 247 -30.73 33.74 12.66
CA ALA A 247 -30.23 34.01 14.00
C ALA A 247 -28.99 34.92 13.97
N LYS A 248 -28.52 35.31 15.15
CA LYS A 248 -27.30 36.11 15.30
C LYS A 248 -26.08 35.40 14.67
N LYS A 249 -25.21 36.19 14.03
CA LYS A 249 -23.94 35.75 13.46
C LYS A 249 -23.02 35.13 14.54
N GLU A 250 -22.38 34.02 14.16
CA GLU A 250 -21.40 33.29 14.95
C GLU A 250 -20.08 34.07 15.12
N LYS A 251 -19.52 34.04 16.33
CA LYS A 251 -18.18 34.58 16.63
C LYS A 251 -17.13 33.54 16.28
N LYS A 252 -16.29 33.82 15.27
CA LYS A 252 -15.35 32.85 14.70
C LYS A 252 -13.89 33.22 14.98
N LEU A 253 -13.01 32.22 14.94
CA LEU A 253 -11.55 32.39 15.01
C LEU A 253 -11.01 33.21 13.82
N GLY A 254 -11.33 32.75 12.61
CA GLY A 254 -10.98 33.38 11.33
C GLY A 254 -12.19 33.51 10.43
N ILE A 255 -11.96 33.97 9.19
CA ILE A 255 -12.96 34.35 8.18
C ILE A 255 -14.09 35.19 8.79
N ARG A 256 -13.71 36.16 9.64
CA ARG A 256 -14.62 36.90 10.53
C ARG A 256 -15.55 37.84 9.77
N ALA A 257 -15.11 38.40 8.64
CA ALA A 257 -15.95 39.25 7.80
C ALA A 257 -17.14 38.49 7.19
N SER A 258 -16.89 37.28 6.67
CA SER A 258 -17.94 36.39 6.13
C SER A 258 -18.99 36.07 7.21
N SER A 259 -20.29 36.21 6.89
CA SER A 259 -21.35 35.84 7.81
C SER A 259 -21.49 34.33 7.93
N THR A 260 -21.87 33.88 9.12
CA THR A 260 -22.12 32.47 9.42
C THR A 260 -23.19 32.46 10.49
N CYS A 261 -24.37 31.94 10.18
CA CYS A 261 -25.54 32.03 11.08
C CYS A 261 -26.23 30.67 11.26
N VAL A 262 -27.03 30.57 12.32
CA VAL A 262 -28.12 29.60 12.42
C VAL A 262 -29.33 30.12 11.65
N LEU A 263 -30.05 29.23 10.99
CA LEU A 263 -31.33 29.48 10.33
C LEU A 263 -32.41 28.69 11.05
N ASN A 264 -33.57 29.31 11.30
CA ASN A 264 -34.73 28.64 11.87
C ASN A 264 -35.89 28.66 10.87
N PHE A 265 -36.63 27.56 10.82
CA PHE A 265 -37.79 27.36 9.98
C PHE A 265 -38.94 26.94 10.89
N ASP A 266 -39.89 27.85 11.12
CA ASP A 266 -41.10 27.58 11.88
C ASP A 266 -42.30 27.59 10.91
N ASP A 267 -42.75 26.40 10.54
CA ASP A 267 -43.87 26.16 9.61
C ASP A 267 -43.83 26.99 8.31
N VAL A 268 -42.64 27.06 7.70
CA VAL A 268 -42.38 27.86 6.48
C VAL A 268 -43.03 27.22 5.26
N GLU A 269 -44.06 27.87 4.72
CA GLU A 269 -44.74 27.43 3.49
C GLU A 269 -43.90 27.78 2.24
N ILE A 270 -43.64 26.76 1.42
CA ILE A 270 -42.80 26.80 0.21
C ILE A 270 -43.66 26.34 -0.99
N PRO A 271 -43.89 27.18 -2.01
CA PRO A 271 -44.68 26.81 -3.19
C PRO A 271 -44.12 25.60 -3.94
N HIS A 272 -44.97 24.85 -4.64
CA HIS A 272 -44.51 23.74 -5.52
C HIS A 272 -43.41 24.16 -6.51
N ALA A 273 -43.49 25.39 -7.04
CA ALA A 273 -42.50 25.93 -7.98
C ALA A 273 -41.09 26.09 -7.37
N ASN A 274 -40.97 26.16 -6.05
CA ASN A 274 -39.69 26.33 -5.35
C ASN A 274 -38.97 24.99 -5.05
N LEU A 275 -39.49 23.86 -5.53
CA LEU A 275 -38.76 22.59 -5.54
C LEU A 275 -37.52 22.70 -6.47
N LEU A 276 -36.33 22.37 -5.95
CA LEU A 276 -35.12 22.28 -6.75
C LEU A 276 -34.89 20.82 -7.18
N GLY A 277 -34.96 20.56 -8.49
CA GLY A 277 -34.86 19.22 -9.06
C GLY A 277 -36.06 18.34 -8.70
N LYS A 278 -35.81 17.18 -8.06
CA LYS A 278 -36.81 16.16 -7.74
C LYS A 278 -36.87 15.82 -6.25
N GLU A 279 -38.06 15.45 -5.79
CA GLU A 279 -38.28 14.91 -4.45
C GLU A 279 -37.35 13.70 -4.17
N GLY A 280 -36.73 13.67 -2.99
CA GLY A 280 -35.86 12.59 -2.54
C GLY A 280 -34.47 12.53 -3.21
N GLU A 281 -34.15 13.42 -4.16
CA GLU A 281 -32.84 13.49 -4.81
C GLU A 281 -31.90 14.54 -4.22
N GLY A 282 -32.34 15.32 -3.22
CA GLY A 282 -31.55 16.41 -2.63
C GLY A 282 -30.20 15.95 -2.09
N TYR A 283 -30.08 14.72 -1.57
CA TYR A 283 -28.80 14.18 -1.12
C TYR A 283 -27.77 14.02 -2.28
N LYS A 284 -28.24 13.73 -3.51
CA LYS A 284 -27.40 13.63 -4.72
C LYS A 284 -26.90 15.01 -5.13
N TYR A 285 -27.79 16.00 -5.11
CA TYR A 285 -27.47 17.38 -5.46
C TYR A 285 -26.46 17.96 -4.45
N ALA A 286 -26.71 17.76 -3.16
CA ALA A 286 -25.81 18.17 -2.08
C ALA A 286 -24.38 17.59 -2.23
N ILE A 287 -24.23 16.26 -2.41
CA ILE A 287 -22.89 15.69 -2.55
C ILE A 287 -22.22 16.05 -3.89
N GLY A 288 -23.00 16.24 -4.97
CA GLY A 288 -22.49 16.70 -6.25
C GLY A 288 -21.87 18.09 -6.14
N LEU A 289 -22.62 19.04 -5.58
CA LEU A 289 -22.15 20.41 -5.34
C LEU A 289 -20.95 20.46 -4.41
N LEU A 290 -20.97 19.73 -3.28
CA LEU A 290 -19.82 19.66 -2.37
C LEU A 290 -18.57 19.03 -3.00
N ASN A 291 -18.67 18.28 -4.10
CA ASN A 291 -17.48 17.84 -4.82
C ASN A 291 -16.86 18.98 -5.66
N GLU A 292 -17.67 19.93 -6.13
CA GLU A 292 -17.23 21.13 -6.86
C GLU A 292 -16.75 22.22 -5.90
N GLY A 293 -17.50 22.49 -4.82
CA GLY A 293 -17.11 23.43 -3.75
C GLY A 293 -15.77 23.07 -3.08
N ARG A 294 -15.46 21.78 -2.93
CA ARG A 294 -14.11 21.35 -2.47
C ARG A 294 -12.97 21.85 -3.36
N ILE A 295 -13.18 22.04 -4.66
CA ILE A 295 -12.17 22.62 -5.56
C ILE A 295 -12.06 24.13 -5.29
N GLY A 296 -13.19 24.82 -5.10
CA GLY A 296 -13.26 26.23 -4.67
C GLY A 296 -12.51 26.48 -3.36
N ILE A 297 -12.79 25.71 -2.32
CA ILE A 297 -12.04 25.74 -1.05
C ILE A 297 -10.57 25.37 -1.24
N GLY A 298 -10.25 24.47 -2.17
CA GLY A 298 -8.87 24.19 -2.57
C GLY A 298 -8.15 25.43 -3.11
N ALA A 299 -8.80 26.18 -4.00
CA ALA A 299 -8.32 27.48 -4.49
C ALA A 299 -8.23 28.52 -3.36
N GLN A 300 -9.26 28.65 -2.51
CA GLN A 300 -9.24 29.58 -1.37
C GLN A 300 -8.03 29.32 -0.46
N MET A 301 -7.74 28.05 -0.14
CA MET A 301 -6.61 27.69 0.70
C MET A 301 -5.26 27.87 -0.01
N THR A 302 -5.20 27.65 -1.33
CA THR A 302 -4.00 27.89 -2.15
C THR A 302 -3.68 29.39 -2.23
N GLY A 303 -4.69 30.23 -2.47
CA GLY A 303 -4.56 31.68 -2.51
C GLY A 303 -4.16 32.26 -1.16
N LEU A 304 -4.81 31.82 -0.07
CA LEU A 304 -4.42 32.16 1.30
C LEU A 304 -2.94 31.83 1.57
N ALA A 305 -2.51 30.62 1.21
CA ALA A 305 -1.11 30.20 1.38
C ALA A 305 -0.15 31.11 0.59
N LEU A 306 -0.50 31.47 -0.65
CA LEU A 306 0.26 32.42 -1.46
C LEU A 306 0.32 33.82 -0.82
N GLY A 307 -0.81 34.37 -0.38
CA GLY A 307 -0.89 35.69 0.25
C GLY A 307 -0.08 35.76 1.55
N ALA A 308 -0.17 34.73 2.40
CA ALA A 308 0.63 34.61 3.60
C ALA A 308 2.14 34.52 3.29
N PHE A 309 2.51 33.67 2.32
CA PHE A 309 3.89 33.53 1.87
C PHE A 309 4.44 34.84 1.34
N GLU A 310 3.74 35.52 0.43
CA GLU A 310 4.21 36.75 -0.20
C GLU A 310 4.37 37.90 0.80
N ASN A 311 3.42 38.05 1.73
CA ASN A 311 3.49 39.05 2.79
C ASN A 311 4.76 38.86 3.65
N ALA A 312 5.01 37.63 4.12
CA ALA A 312 6.18 37.36 4.95
C ALA A 312 7.50 37.35 4.15
N ALA A 313 7.51 36.81 2.94
CA ALA A 313 8.68 36.78 2.06
C ALA A 313 9.14 38.19 1.68
N LYS A 314 8.20 39.09 1.30
CA LYS A 314 8.51 40.51 1.03
C LYS A 314 9.17 41.16 2.25
N TYR A 315 8.63 40.95 3.45
CA TYR A 315 9.18 41.49 4.69
C TYR A 315 10.60 40.99 5.00
N VAL A 316 10.85 39.68 4.93
CA VAL A 316 12.17 39.13 5.29
C VAL A 316 13.25 39.33 4.21
N LEU A 317 12.86 39.43 2.93
CA LEU A 317 13.81 39.63 1.83
C LEU A 317 14.12 41.10 1.53
N ASN A 318 13.26 42.05 1.88
CA ASN A 318 13.48 43.47 1.56
C ASN A 318 13.69 44.36 2.81
N ASP A 319 12.89 44.15 3.86
CA ASP A 319 12.75 45.13 4.94
C ASP A 319 13.53 44.75 6.21
N ARG A 320 13.40 43.49 6.65
CA ARG A 320 13.86 43.06 7.97
C ARG A 320 15.33 42.62 7.94
N LYS A 321 16.18 43.36 8.66
CA LYS A 321 17.58 42.99 8.90
C LYS A 321 17.83 42.53 10.34
N GLN A 322 18.66 41.49 10.51
CA GLN A 322 19.23 41.03 11.78
C GLN A 322 20.66 40.52 11.52
N PHE A 323 21.54 40.56 12.53
CA PHE A 323 22.95 40.15 12.41
C PHE A 323 23.67 40.77 11.19
N GLY A 324 23.35 42.02 10.84
CA GLY A 324 23.94 42.75 9.72
C GLY A 324 23.37 42.47 8.32
N GLN A 325 22.51 41.46 8.13
CA GLN A 325 21.96 41.08 6.83
C GLN A 325 20.43 40.93 6.85
N LEU A 326 19.83 40.73 5.68
CA LEU A 326 18.39 40.51 5.52
C LEU A 326 18.00 39.14 6.09
N VAL A 327 16.84 39.04 6.75
CA VAL A 327 16.43 37.76 7.38
C VAL A 327 16.24 36.65 6.33
N GLY A 328 15.80 37.00 5.13
CA GLY A 328 15.66 36.07 4.00
C GLY A 328 16.99 35.55 3.42
N THR A 329 18.15 36.08 3.80
CA THR A 329 19.46 35.55 3.36
C THR A 329 20.05 34.49 4.29
N PHE A 330 19.45 34.24 5.46
CA PHE A 330 19.84 33.11 6.30
C PHE A 330 19.42 31.78 5.65
N GLN A 331 20.33 30.82 5.53
CA GLN A 331 20.09 29.52 4.89
C GLN A 331 18.86 28.79 5.45
N GLY A 332 18.66 28.80 6.76
CA GLY A 332 17.47 28.20 7.40
C GLY A 332 16.15 28.83 6.92
N MET A 333 16.13 30.15 6.71
CA MET A 333 14.98 30.87 6.15
C MET A 333 14.78 30.52 4.67
N GLN A 334 15.86 30.46 3.89
CA GLN A 334 15.81 30.07 2.47
C GLN A 334 15.23 28.66 2.27
N HIS A 335 15.63 27.69 3.09
CA HIS A 335 15.09 26.32 3.02
C HIS A 335 13.59 26.28 3.35
N GLN A 336 13.14 27.03 4.37
CA GLN A 336 11.71 27.11 4.71
C GLN A 336 10.88 27.78 3.61
N MET A 337 11.38 28.88 3.03
CA MET A 337 10.72 29.54 1.90
C MET A 337 10.65 28.63 0.66
N ALA A 338 11.74 27.91 0.34
CA ALA A 338 11.76 26.96 -0.79
C ALA A 338 10.74 25.84 -0.60
N GLN A 339 10.71 25.20 0.58
CA GLN A 339 9.75 24.14 0.90
C GLN A 339 8.29 24.65 0.83
N ALA A 340 8.01 25.81 1.42
CA ALA A 340 6.68 26.42 1.36
C ALA A 340 6.24 26.69 -0.09
N TRP A 341 7.12 27.22 -0.93
CA TRP A 341 6.82 27.47 -2.34
C TRP A 341 6.56 26.19 -3.15
N THR A 342 7.34 25.13 -2.91
CA THR A 342 7.08 23.80 -3.49
C THR A 342 5.70 23.27 -3.09
N GLU A 343 5.32 23.39 -1.81
CA GLU A 343 4.03 22.95 -1.31
C GLU A 343 2.84 23.75 -1.90
N ILE A 344 2.96 25.08 -2.02
CA ILE A 344 1.96 25.93 -2.68
C ILE A 344 1.80 25.52 -4.15
N THR A 345 2.92 25.31 -4.85
CA THR A 345 2.91 24.92 -6.27
C THR A 345 2.24 23.56 -6.48
N ALA A 346 2.51 22.58 -5.60
CA ALA A 346 1.85 21.29 -5.62
C ALA A 346 0.35 21.39 -5.29
N ALA A 347 -0.05 22.25 -4.34
CA ALA A 347 -1.45 22.51 -4.04
C ALA A 347 -2.21 23.09 -5.23
N ARG A 348 -1.67 24.15 -5.86
CA ARG A 348 -2.25 24.76 -7.08
C ARG A 348 -2.41 23.74 -8.21
N ALA A 349 -1.37 22.92 -8.45
CA ALA A 349 -1.43 21.88 -9.47
C ALA A 349 -2.56 20.86 -9.24
N LEU A 350 -2.80 20.43 -7.99
CA LEU A 350 -3.92 19.55 -7.65
C LEU A 350 -5.28 20.22 -7.86
N VAL A 351 -5.43 21.48 -7.43
CA VAL A 351 -6.67 22.26 -7.58
C VAL A 351 -7.01 22.46 -9.06
N TYR A 352 -6.07 22.93 -9.86
CA TYR A 352 -6.29 23.18 -11.29
C TYR A 352 -6.53 21.87 -12.06
N ASN A 353 -5.83 20.77 -11.72
CA ASN A 353 -6.11 19.46 -12.30
C ASN A 353 -7.53 18.95 -12.00
N ALA A 354 -8.03 19.16 -10.78
CA ALA A 354 -9.41 18.81 -10.42
C ALA A 354 -10.43 19.67 -11.20
N ALA A 355 -10.18 20.97 -11.36
CA ALA A 355 -11.02 21.87 -12.15
C ALA A 355 -11.07 21.44 -13.63
N ARG A 356 -9.90 21.22 -14.27
CA ARG A 356 -9.81 20.75 -15.66
C ARG A 356 -10.48 19.40 -15.89
N LYS A 357 -10.40 18.47 -14.92
CA LYS A 357 -11.11 17.19 -14.99
C LYS A 357 -12.64 17.35 -14.98
N LYS A 358 -13.19 18.25 -14.15
CA LYS A 358 -14.62 18.59 -14.18
C LYS A 358 -15.01 19.11 -15.58
N GLU A 359 -14.24 20.04 -16.13
CA GLU A 359 -14.50 20.64 -17.45
C GLU A 359 -14.44 19.61 -18.59
N ALA A 360 -13.49 18.68 -18.52
CA ALA A 360 -13.36 17.57 -19.46
C ALA A 360 -14.42 16.46 -19.27
N GLY A 361 -15.38 16.62 -18.35
CA GLY A 361 -16.43 15.62 -18.06
C GLY A 361 -15.90 14.33 -17.42
N GLN A 362 -14.69 14.34 -16.86
CA GLN A 362 -14.07 13.17 -16.24
C GLN A 362 -14.49 13.03 -14.76
N ASP A 363 -14.27 11.87 -14.15
CA ASP A 363 -14.41 11.72 -12.70
C ASP A 363 -13.31 12.55 -12.00
N PHE A 364 -13.75 13.54 -11.23
CA PHE A 364 -12.92 14.47 -10.47
C PHE A 364 -13.11 14.35 -8.96
N VAL A 365 -13.97 13.44 -8.46
CA VAL A 365 -14.36 13.40 -7.04
C VAL A 365 -13.17 13.12 -6.13
N THR A 366 -12.26 12.25 -6.56
CA THR A 366 -11.04 11.93 -5.82
C THR A 366 -10.03 13.08 -5.91
N ASP A 367 -9.86 13.68 -7.08
CA ASP A 367 -8.97 14.83 -7.31
C ASP A 367 -9.38 16.04 -6.47
N ALA A 368 -10.67 16.37 -6.42
CA ALA A 368 -11.21 17.45 -5.58
C ALA A 368 -10.97 17.19 -4.08
N ALA A 369 -11.16 15.96 -3.62
CA ALA A 369 -10.87 15.59 -2.23
C ALA A 369 -9.37 15.69 -1.91
N MET A 370 -8.48 15.28 -2.82
CA MET A 370 -7.03 15.43 -2.67
C MET A 370 -6.59 16.90 -2.67
N ALA A 371 -7.10 17.69 -3.62
CA ALA A 371 -6.83 19.12 -3.73
C ALA A 371 -7.22 19.87 -2.44
N LYS A 372 -8.47 19.70 -1.98
CA LYS A 372 -8.97 20.33 -0.75
C LYS A 372 -8.17 19.89 0.49
N LEU A 373 -7.89 18.60 0.62
CA LEU A 373 -7.11 18.04 1.72
C LEU A 373 -5.70 18.64 1.78
N TYR A 374 -4.99 18.61 0.65
CA TYR A 374 -3.60 19.04 0.59
C TYR A 374 -3.48 20.57 0.71
N ALA A 375 -4.26 21.34 -0.06
CA ALA A 375 -4.25 22.80 -0.01
C ALA A 375 -4.57 23.34 1.40
N SER A 376 -5.55 22.77 2.11
CA SER A 376 -5.87 23.19 3.49
C SER A 376 -4.78 22.86 4.51
N GLN A 377 -4.02 21.78 4.30
CA GLN A 377 -2.84 21.46 5.13
C GLN A 377 -1.67 22.40 4.84
N VAL A 378 -1.42 22.69 3.56
CA VAL A 378 -0.39 23.65 3.12
C VAL A 378 -0.70 25.05 3.64
N ALA A 379 -1.95 25.53 3.50
CA ALA A 379 -2.39 26.81 4.04
C ALA A 379 -2.11 26.94 5.55
N GLY A 380 -2.42 25.91 6.34
CA GLY A 380 -2.14 25.90 7.77
C GLY A 380 -0.63 25.93 8.11
N ARG A 381 0.21 25.21 7.35
CA ARG A 381 1.67 25.24 7.55
C ARG A 381 2.27 26.57 7.14
N VAL A 382 2.00 27.02 5.91
CA VAL A 382 2.59 28.22 5.31
C VAL A 382 2.18 29.49 6.06
N SER A 383 0.93 29.60 6.50
CA SER A 383 0.51 30.77 7.30
C SER A 383 1.10 30.78 8.71
N SER A 384 1.34 29.61 9.33
CA SER A 384 2.10 29.51 10.59
C SER A 384 3.55 29.98 10.40
N LEU A 385 4.21 29.47 9.36
CA LEU A 385 5.56 29.87 9.00
C LEU A 385 5.64 31.37 8.67
N ALA A 386 4.66 31.95 8.00
CA ALA A 386 4.60 33.38 7.71
C ALA A 386 4.58 34.24 9.00
N VAL A 387 3.86 33.81 10.03
CA VAL A 387 3.89 34.45 11.37
C VAL A 387 5.28 34.31 12.00
N GLU A 388 5.89 33.13 11.96
CA GLU A 388 7.23 32.86 12.51
C GLU A 388 8.33 33.67 11.80
N TRP A 389 8.30 33.78 10.47
CA TRP A 389 9.27 34.51 9.64
C TRP A 389 9.25 36.02 9.93
N MET A 390 8.05 36.58 10.17
CA MET A 390 7.88 37.98 10.56
C MET A 390 8.15 38.21 12.07
N GLY A 391 8.30 37.15 12.85
CA GLY A 391 8.56 37.20 14.29
C GLY A 391 7.48 37.98 15.05
N GLY A 392 7.89 38.89 15.93
CA GLY A 392 6.95 39.73 16.69
C GLY A 392 5.96 40.51 15.81
N MET A 393 6.37 40.95 14.60
CA MET A 393 5.48 41.63 13.66
C MET A 393 4.43 40.70 13.03
N GLY A 394 4.71 39.40 12.96
CA GLY A 394 3.75 38.41 12.48
C GLY A 394 2.64 38.11 13.50
N PHE A 395 2.91 38.32 14.78
CA PHE A 395 1.98 38.02 15.89
C PHE A 395 1.10 39.21 16.28
N VAL A 396 1.54 40.45 16.02
CA VAL A 396 0.71 41.64 16.25
C VAL A 396 -0.24 41.88 15.10
N ARG A 397 -1.45 42.36 15.44
CA ARG A 397 -2.53 42.63 14.48
C ARG A 397 -2.39 43.99 13.78
N GLU A 398 -1.16 44.40 13.48
CA GLU A 398 -0.86 45.53 12.59
C GLU A 398 -0.71 45.06 11.14
N GLY A 399 -0.13 43.86 10.94
CA GLY A 399 -0.09 43.17 9.66
C GLY A 399 -1.21 42.12 9.50
N ILE A 400 -1.19 41.42 8.36
CA ILE A 400 -2.19 40.39 8.01
C ILE A 400 -1.77 38.94 8.31
N ALA A 401 -0.54 38.69 8.75
CA ALA A 401 -0.01 37.33 8.91
C ALA A 401 -0.83 36.50 9.91
N GLU A 402 -1.13 37.06 11.09
CA GLU A 402 -1.97 36.40 12.10
C GLU A 402 -3.40 36.13 11.60
N LYS A 403 -3.98 37.05 10.81
CA LYS A 403 -5.29 36.86 10.18
C LYS A 403 -5.26 35.70 9.20
N MET A 404 -4.28 35.65 8.29
CA MET A 404 -4.13 34.52 7.37
C MET A 404 -3.97 33.19 8.10
N TYR A 405 -3.25 33.17 9.23
CA TYR A 405 -3.16 31.98 10.08
C TYR A 405 -4.50 31.57 10.69
N ARG A 406 -5.25 32.50 11.30
CA ARG A 406 -6.60 32.26 11.83
C ARG A 406 -7.56 31.75 10.75
N ASP A 407 -7.52 32.37 9.58
CA ASP A 407 -8.35 32.05 8.42
C ASP A 407 -8.02 30.67 7.86
N SER A 408 -6.74 30.25 7.84
CA SER A 408 -6.34 28.93 7.34
C SER A 408 -6.98 27.76 8.09
N LYS A 409 -7.32 27.97 9.37
CA LYS A 409 -7.79 26.91 10.27
C LYS A 409 -9.16 26.35 9.85
N ILE A 410 -10.02 27.14 9.20
CA ILE A 410 -11.31 26.64 8.70
C ILE A 410 -11.14 25.67 7.53
N GLY A 411 -10.03 25.79 6.79
CA GLY A 411 -9.62 24.96 5.65
C GLY A 411 -9.82 23.46 5.85
N VAL A 412 -9.47 22.96 7.04
CA VAL A 412 -9.51 21.53 7.38
C VAL A 412 -10.86 21.08 7.96
N ILE A 413 -11.87 21.97 8.06
CA ILE A 413 -13.12 21.77 8.81
C ILE A 413 -14.37 21.76 7.90
N TYR A 414 -14.74 22.91 7.32
CA TYR A 414 -15.93 23.07 6.44
C TYR A 414 -15.82 22.23 5.14
N GLU A 415 -16.89 22.12 4.36
CA GLU A 415 -16.88 21.46 3.03
C GLU A 415 -16.40 19.99 3.05
N GLY A 416 -16.57 19.36 4.22
CA GLY A 416 -15.98 18.08 4.58
C GLY A 416 -14.61 18.25 5.24
N THR A 417 -14.51 17.81 6.50
CA THR A 417 -13.26 17.82 7.27
C THR A 417 -12.15 17.02 6.56
N SER A 418 -10.88 17.23 6.92
CA SER A 418 -9.77 16.42 6.38
C SER A 418 -10.01 14.91 6.49
N ASN A 419 -10.68 14.44 7.55
CA ASN A 419 -11.03 13.02 7.71
C ASN A 419 -12.12 12.57 6.73
N ILE A 420 -13.05 13.43 6.34
CA ILE A 420 -14.03 13.15 5.28
C ILE A 420 -13.36 13.12 3.91
N GLN A 421 -12.38 13.99 3.65
CA GLN A 421 -11.58 13.92 2.41
C GLN A 421 -10.77 12.62 2.34
N LEU A 422 -10.07 12.27 3.42
CA LEU A 422 -9.36 10.99 3.56
C LEU A 422 -10.31 9.80 3.39
N THR A 423 -11.53 9.85 3.93
CA THR A 423 -12.54 8.79 3.76
C THR A 423 -12.99 8.66 2.30
N THR A 424 -13.16 9.78 1.58
CA THR A 424 -13.50 9.79 0.15
C THR A 424 -12.37 9.18 -0.68
N ILE A 425 -11.13 9.61 -0.45
CA ILE A 425 -9.93 9.09 -1.12
C ILE A 425 -9.75 7.60 -0.82
N ALA A 426 -9.86 7.19 0.45
CA ALA A 426 -9.72 5.79 0.85
C ALA A 426 -10.79 4.89 0.22
N LYS A 427 -12.05 5.36 0.11
CA LYS A 427 -13.12 4.63 -0.60
C LYS A 427 -12.86 4.53 -2.11
N ALA A 428 -12.31 5.57 -2.73
CA ALA A 428 -11.93 5.54 -4.15
C ALA A 428 -10.78 4.55 -4.39
N LEU A 429 -9.72 4.62 -3.58
CA LEU A 429 -8.60 3.66 -3.62
C LEU A 429 -9.08 2.23 -3.32
N GLN A 430 -9.97 2.04 -2.35
CA GLN A 430 -10.57 0.74 -2.06
C GLN A 430 -11.33 0.22 -3.29
N LYS A 431 -12.15 1.05 -3.95
CA LYS A 431 -12.86 0.66 -5.19
C LYS A 431 -11.89 0.33 -6.33
N GLN A 432 -10.77 1.05 -6.44
CA GLN A 432 -9.78 0.89 -7.51
C GLN A 432 -8.91 -0.37 -7.32
N TYR A 433 -8.46 -0.64 -6.09
CA TYR A 433 -7.47 -1.69 -5.78
C TYR A 433 -8.06 -2.93 -5.11
N THR A 434 -9.30 -2.87 -4.59
CA THR A 434 -10.05 -4.10 -4.28
C THR A 434 -10.62 -4.64 -5.57
N VAL A 435 -10.25 -5.87 -5.93
CA VAL A 435 -10.85 -6.62 -7.04
C VAL A 435 -12.37 -6.52 -6.90
N HIS A 436 -13.02 -5.84 -7.85
CA HIS A 436 -14.38 -5.33 -7.69
C HIS A 436 -15.34 -6.41 -7.15
N GLU A 437 -15.82 -6.25 -5.91
CA GLU A 437 -16.93 -7.06 -5.37
C GLU A 437 -18.12 -7.05 -6.32
N LYS A 438 -18.32 -5.95 -7.05
CA LYS A 438 -19.36 -5.84 -8.07
C LYS A 438 -19.13 -6.77 -9.25
N LYS A 439 -17.89 -6.86 -9.75
CA LYS A 439 -17.51 -7.80 -10.81
C LYS A 439 -17.60 -9.23 -10.29
N VAL A 440 -17.15 -9.51 -9.07
CA VAL A 440 -17.31 -10.83 -8.42
C VAL A 440 -18.77 -11.20 -8.21
N ARG A 441 -19.67 -10.27 -7.84
CA ARG A 441 -21.10 -10.54 -7.62
C ARG A 441 -21.93 -10.59 -8.90
N GLU A 442 -21.66 -9.75 -9.90
CA GLU A 442 -22.27 -9.83 -11.23
C GLU A 442 -21.85 -11.15 -11.90
N ILE A 443 -20.54 -11.47 -11.86
CA ILE A 443 -20.03 -12.80 -12.21
C ILE A 443 -20.72 -13.89 -11.38
N SER A 444 -20.85 -13.80 -10.05
CA SER A 444 -21.52 -14.83 -9.23
C SER A 444 -23.01 -15.02 -9.58
N HIS A 445 -23.68 -13.98 -10.08
CA HIS A 445 -25.11 -14.02 -10.41
C HIS A 445 -25.38 -14.48 -11.85
N GLU A 446 -24.42 -14.33 -12.77
CA GLU A 446 -24.42 -15.03 -14.07
C GLU A 446 -23.89 -16.48 -13.94
N MET A 447 -22.88 -16.73 -13.09
CA MET A 447 -22.27 -18.04 -12.84
C MET A 447 -23.15 -19.06 -12.14
N ALA A 448 -24.30 -18.65 -11.59
CA ALA A 448 -25.27 -19.58 -11.03
C ALA A 448 -25.82 -20.57 -12.09
N ASN A 449 -25.68 -20.25 -13.39
CA ASN A 449 -25.96 -21.15 -14.51
C ASN A 449 -24.64 -21.69 -15.10
N THR A 450 -24.19 -22.83 -14.59
CA THR A 450 -22.83 -23.35 -14.79
C THR A 450 -22.54 -23.97 -16.17
N ASN A 451 -21.34 -23.69 -16.71
CA ASN A 451 -20.71 -24.43 -17.80
C ASN A 451 -19.25 -24.78 -17.39
N PRO A 452 -18.73 -26.03 -17.54
CA PRO A 452 -17.45 -26.44 -16.95
C PRO A 452 -16.20 -25.63 -17.37
N ALA A 453 -16.23 -24.98 -18.55
CA ALA A 453 -15.12 -24.13 -19.01
C ALA A 453 -14.78 -22.96 -18.06
N ASP A 454 -15.78 -22.49 -17.30
CA ASP A 454 -15.68 -21.29 -16.48
C ASP A 454 -15.00 -21.54 -15.11
N TYR A 455 -15.10 -22.75 -14.56
CA TYR A 455 -14.39 -23.12 -13.32
C TYR A 455 -12.87 -23.13 -13.50
N LYS A 456 -12.37 -23.58 -14.67
CA LYS A 456 -10.94 -23.59 -14.98
C LYS A 456 -10.39 -22.16 -15.07
N ALA A 457 -11.05 -21.28 -15.81
CA ALA A 457 -10.68 -19.87 -15.93
C ALA A 457 -10.73 -19.13 -14.58
N ARG A 458 -11.74 -19.40 -13.75
CA ARG A 458 -11.78 -18.91 -12.35
C ARG A 458 -10.57 -19.35 -11.54
N LYS A 459 -10.19 -20.63 -11.62
CA LYS A 459 -9.09 -21.19 -10.84
C LYS A 459 -7.72 -20.66 -11.30
N GLU A 460 -7.54 -20.42 -12.59
CA GLU A 460 -6.40 -19.70 -13.18
C GLU A 460 -6.32 -18.26 -12.65
N ALA A 461 -7.42 -17.51 -12.71
CA ALA A 461 -7.47 -16.14 -12.19
C ALA A 461 -7.20 -16.05 -10.68
N PHE A 462 -7.64 -17.05 -9.91
CA PHE A 462 -7.47 -17.12 -8.44
C PHE A 462 -6.01 -17.33 -7.97
N VAL A 463 -5.11 -17.78 -8.85
CA VAL A 463 -3.68 -18.02 -8.55
C VAL A 463 -2.72 -17.13 -9.36
N SER A 464 -3.24 -16.18 -10.14
CA SER A 464 -2.48 -15.27 -10.99
C SER A 464 -2.28 -13.88 -10.37
N ASN A 465 -1.33 -13.08 -10.88
CA ASN A 465 -1.06 -11.69 -10.51
C ASN A 465 -0.76 -11.45 -9.01
N LEU A 466 -0.03 -12.38 -8.38
CA LEU A 466 0.27 -12.35 -6.95
C LEU A 466 1.60 -11.63 -6.65
N SER A 467 1.56 -10.65 -5.74
CA SER A 467 2.71 -9.83 -5.31
C SER A 467 3.38 -10.30 -4.01
N GLY A 468 2.80 -11.28 -3.30
CA GLY A 468 3.38 -11.88 -2.10
C GLY A 468 3.10 -11.13 -0.79
N SER A 469 3.98 -11.31 0.19
CA SER A 469 3.91 -10.82 1.57
C SER A 469 5.28 -10.36 2.06
N SER A 470 5.32 -9.55 3.11
CA SER A 470 6.57 -9.15 3.77
C SER A 470 7.31 -10.35 4.40
N ILE A 471 8.64 -10.32 4.35
CA ILE A 471 9.50 -11.33 5.01
C ILE A 471 9.19 -11.45 6.50
N THR A 472 8.89 -10.34 7.17
CA THR A 472 8.52 -10.33 8.60
C THR A 472 7.26 -11.16 8.87
N GLU A 473 6.24 -11.06 8.02
CA GLU A 473 5.01 -11.85 8.18
C GLU A 473 5.25 -13.34 7.89
N ILE A 474 6.01 -13.66 6.83
CA ILE A 474 6.41 -15.04 6.50
C ILE A 474 7.19 -15.66 7.67
N ASN A 475 8.10 -14.90 8.28
CA ASN A 475 8.85 -15.31 9.46
C ASN A 475 7.94 -15.54 10.68
N LEU A 476 6.99 -14.64 10.96
CA LEU A 476 6.06 -14.79 12.09
C LEU A 476 5.12 -16.00 11.95
N VAL A 477 4.63 -16.27 10.74
CA VAL A 477 3.77 -17.42 10.46
C VAL A 477 4.53 -18.73 10.57
N THR A 478 5.78 -18.79 10.10
CA THR A 478 6.63 -19.99 10.21
C THR A 478 7.24 -20.20 11.59
N LEU A 479 7.41 -19.13 12.38
CA LEU A 479 7.88 -19.18 13.78
C LEU A 479 7.01 -20.10 14.66
N VAL A 480 5.73 -20.31 14.29
CA VAL A 480 4.80 -21.19 15.01
C VAL A 480 5.37 -22.60 15.21
N ALA A 481 6.17 -23.11 14.27
CA ALA A 481 6.79 -24.43 14.39
C ALA A 481 7.87 -24.47 15.48
N ALA A 482 8.65 -23.38 15.62
CA ALA A 482 9.63 -23.22 16.70
C ALA A 482 8.94 -22.97 18.06
N ALA A 483 7.84 -22.23 18.07
CA ALA A 483 7.00 -22.01 19.27
C ALA A 483 6.33 -23.31 19.76
N ALA A 484 5.79 -24.12 18.84
CA ALA A 484 5.17 -25.40 19.15
C ALA A 484 6.15 -26.41 19.76
N ILE A 485 7.37 -26.53 19.21
CA ILE A 485 8.38 -27.45 19.77
C ILE A 485 8.95 -26.96 21.10
N PHE A 486 8.95 -25.65 21.37
CA PHE A 486 9.30 -25.11 22.68
C PHE A 486 8.27 -25.56 23.73
N LEU A 487 6.97 -25.44 23.44
CA LEU A 487 5.89 -25.95 24.30
C LEU A 487 5.96 -27.48 24.46
N TRP A 488 6.15 -28.21 23.37
CA TRP A 488 6.34 -29.68 23.40
C TRP A 488 7.53 -30.07 24.30
N THR A 489 8.64 -29.34 24.21
CA THR A 489 9.84 -29.55 25.04
C THR A 489 9.57 -29.25 26.50
N ALA A 490 8.81 -28.19 26.82
CA ALA A 490 8.42 -27.85 28.18
C ALA A 490 7.53 -28.96 28.80
N LEU A 491 6.52 -29.44 28.06
CA LEU A 491 5.66 -30.56 28.49
C LEU A 491 6.48 -31.84 28.74
N GLN A 492 7.43 -32.16 27.86
CA GLN A 492 8.28 -33.34 28.02
C GLN A 492 9.25 -33.22 29.20
N ARG A 493 9.86 -32.04 29.42
CA ARG A 493 10.81 -31.82 30.52
C ARG A 493 10.12 -31.74 31.89
N ARG A 494 8.98 -31.03 31.99
CA ARG A 494 8.26 -30.82 33.26
C ARG A 494 7.48 -32.05 33.71
N TYR A 495 6.80 -32.73 32.79
CA TYR A 495 5.84 -33.78 33.12
C TYR A 495 6.18 -35.16 32.53
N GLY A 496 7.22 -35.28 31.69
CA GLY A 496 7.53 -36.53 31.01
C GLY A 496 6.43 -37.01 30.05
N PHE A 497 5.55 -36.11 29.61
CA PHE A 497 4.25 -36.41 29.01
C PHE A 497 4.31 -37.36 27.80
N PHE A 498 5.36 -37.27 26.98
CA PHE A 498 5.56 -38.11 25.79
C PHE A 498 6.43 -39.35 26.05
N LYS A 499 6.81 -39.65 27.30
CA LYS A 499 7.51 -40.92 27.65
C LYS A 499 6.62 -42.14 27.41
N SER A 500 5.34 -42.06 27.76
CA SER A 500 4.34 -43.08 27.44
C SER A 500 3.54 -42.63 26.22
N TYR A 501 3.86 -43.17 25.05
CA TYR A 501 3.30 -42.69 23.78
C TYR A 501 1.93 -43.32 23.47
N GLY A 502 0.93 -42.99 24.29
CA GLY A 502 -0.48 -43.39 24.10
C GLY A 502 -1.27 -42.47 23.15
N PRO A 503 -2.58 -42.73 22.96
CA PRO A 503 -3.44 -41.95 22.05
C PRO A 503 -3.47 -40.44 22.36
N LEU A 504 -3.51 -40.06 23.64
CA LEU A 504 -3.48 -38.66 24.07
C LEU A 504 -2.15 -37.98 23.68
N ALA A 505 -1.02 -38.64 23.92
CA ALA A 505 0.30 -38.12 23.55
C ALA A 505 0.44 -37.95 22.03
N LEU A 506 -0.10 -38.88 21.23
CA LEU A 506 -0.15 -38.77 19.78
C LEU A 506 -1.03 -37.58 19.34
N ALA A 507 -2.22 -37.42 19.92
CA ALA A 507 -3.11 -36.30 19.61
C ALA A 507 -2.47 -34.94 19.94
N THR A 508 -1.80 -34.81 21.09
CA THR A 508 -1.07 -33.58 21.46
C THR A 508 0.13 -33.33 20.55
N ASP A 509 0.90 -34.37 20.16
CA ASP A 509 2.04 -34.22 19.22
C ASP A 509 1.54 -33.74 17.84
N PHE A 510 0.42 -34.29 17.33
CA PHE A 510 -0.24 -33.83 16.11
C PHE A 510 -0.77 -32.38 16.22
N LEU A 511 -1.45 -32.04 17.32
CA LEU A 511 -2.01 -30.69 17.50
C LEU A 511 -0.90 -29.62 17.55
N LEU A 512 0.19 -29.89 18.28
CA LEU A 512 1.32 -28.97 18.37
C LEU A 512 2.11 -28.90 17.06
N ASN A 513 2.54 -30.03 16.50
CA ASN A 513 3.54 -30.03 15.42
C ASN A 513 2.94 -30.13 14.00
N VAL A 514 1.62 -30.27 13.86
CA VAL A 514 0.91 -30.27 12.56
C VAL A 514 -0.23 -29.26 12.55
N ALA A 515 -1.16 -29.33 13.52
CA ALA A 515 -2.34 -28.46 13.49
C ALA A 515 -1.98 -26.99 13.75
N ALA A 516 -1.06 -26.67 14.68
CA ALA A 516 -0.63 -25.28 14.91
C ALA A 516 -0.04 -24.63 13.64
N ILE A 517 0.67 -25.41 12.81
CA ILE A 517 1.15 -24.97 11.50
C ILE A 517 -0.06 -24.70 10.58
N LEU A 518 -0.99 -25.65 10.44
CA LEU A 518 -2.21 -25.45 9.65
C LEU A 518 -2.96 -24.17 10.06
N PHE A 519 -3.18 -23.96 11.35
CA PHE A 519 -3.86 -22.80 11.90
C PHE A 519 -3.13 -21.48 11.62
N ALA A 520 -1.80 -21.44 11.71
CA ALA A 520 -1.01 -20.26 11.35
C ALA A 520 -1.08 -19.93 9.85
N LEU A 521 -1.13 -20.96 9.00
CA LEU A 521 -1.25 -20.82 7.54
C LEU A 521 -2.64 -20.39 7.08
N THR A 522 -3.68 -20.57 7.91
CA THR A 522 -5.07 -20.28 7.57
C THR A 522 -5.71 -19.29 8.55
N ALA A 523 -6.42 -19.76 9.57
CA ALA A 523 -7.29 -18.95 10.42
C ALA A 523 -6.57 -17.88 11.26
N TYR A 524 -5.32 -18.13 11.69
CA TYR A 524 -4.50 -17.19 12.46
C TYR A 524 -3.48 -16.43 11.61
N SER A 525 -3.55 -16.55 10.28
CA SER A 525 -2.63 -15.86 9.36
C SER A 525 -2.65 -14.33 9.46
N SER A 526 -3.77 -13.75 9.88
CA SER A 526 -3.90 -12.30 10.14
C SER A 526 -3.36 -11.86 11.49
N SER A 527 -3.08 -12.80 12.40
CA SER A 527 -2.65 -12.56 13.77
C SER A 527 -1.62 -13.61 14.26
N PRO A 528 -0.57 -13.92 13.48
CA PRO A 528 0.34 -15.04 13.80
C PRO A 528 1.07 -14.85 15.14
N LEU A 529 1.31 -13.61 15.54
CA LEU A 529 1.92 -13.27 16.82
C LEU A 529 1.07 -13.72 18.01
N PHE A 530 -0.27 -13.67 17.91
CA PHE A 530 -1.17 -14.19 18.95
C PHE A 530 -0.99 -15.69 19.15
N LEU A 531 -0.97 -16.47 18.05
CA LEU A 531 -0.79 -17.92 18.13
C LEU A 531 0.61 -18.30 18.64
N ASN A 532 1.66 -17.59 18.24
CA ASN A 532 3.01 -17.77 18.77
C ASN A 532 3.06 -17.52 20.29
N LEU A 533 2.48 -16.41 20.78
CA LEU A 533 2.42 -16.12 22.22
C LEU A 533 1.56 -17.16 22.97
N ALA A 534 0.44 -17.61 22.41
CA ALA A 534 -0.40 -18.64 23.01
C ALA A 534 0.33 -19.98 23.20
N LEU A 535 1.29 -20.31 22.32
CA LEU A 535 2.15 -21.48 22.46
C LEU A 535 3.32 -21.25 23.43
N ILE A 536 3.94 -20.06 23.42
CA ILE A 536 5.13 -19.77 24.25
C ILE A 536 4.78 -19.49 25.71
N THR A 537 3.70 -18.74 25.99
CA THR A 537 3.35 -18.31 27.36
C THR A 537 3.15 -19.46 28.36
N PRO A 538 2.46 -20.59 28.03
CA PRO A 538 2.36 -21.73 28.94
C PRO A 538 3.70 -22.43 29.24
N ALA A 539 4.68 -22.29 28.34
CA ALA A 539 6.03 -22.79 28.55
C ALA A 539 6.92 -21.80 29.33
N GLY A 540 6.71 -20.49 29.15
CA GLY A 540 7.41 -19.42 29.87
C GLY A 540 6.95 -19.23 31.32
N ALA A 541 5.65 -19.38 31.59
CA ALA A 541 5.12 -19.39 32.95
C ALA A 541 5.75 -20.53 33.77
N SER A 542 6.08 -20.26 35.04
CA SER A 542 6.82 -21.13 35.97
C SER A 542 8.31 -21.34 35.65
N SER A 543 9.08 -20.25 35.54
CA SER A 543 10.54 -20.25 35.76
C SER A 543 10.88 -19.99 37.24
N SER A 544 10.30 -20.76 38.16
CA SER A 544 10.57 -20.67 39.60
C SER A 544 10.39 -22.00 40.32
N SER A 545 11.30 -22.95 40.04
CA SER A 545 11.59 -24.04 40.98
C SER A 545 13.00 -24.60 40.74
N SER A 546 13.96 -24.11 41.51
CA SER A 546 15.14 -24.90 41.86
C SER A 546 14.69 -26.11 42.67
N SER A 547 14.57 -27.28 42.04
CA SER A 547 14.34 -28.54 42.74
C SER A 547 15.51 -29.48 42.53
N SER A 548 16.32 -29.65 43.58
CA SER A 548 17.31 -30.73 43.71
C SER A 548 16.59 -32.07 43.81
N GLY A 549 16.20 -32.62 42.66
CA GLY A 549 15.54 -33.92 42.54
C GLY A 549 16.55 -35.02 42.25
N ASN A 550 16.92 -35.81 43.28
CA ASN A 550 17.86 -36.90 43.17
C ASN A 550 17.25 -38.05 42.33
N ALA A 551 17.61 -38.14 41.05
CA ALA A 551 17.15 -39.19 40.15
C ALA A 551 18.34 -39.71 39.32
N ASN A 552 18.73 -40.96 39.57
CA ASN A 552 19.86 -41.60 38.88
C ASN A 552 19.68 -41.52 37.35
N PRO A 553 20.67 -40.98 36.60
CA PRO A 553 20.59 -40.94 35.15
C PRO A 553 20.64 -42.38 34.59
N PRO A 554 19.85 -42.71 33.56
CA PRO A 554 19.92 -44.01 32.91
C PRO A 554 21.28 -44.18 32.22
N LYS A 555 21.82 -45.40 32.28
CA LYS A 555 23.16 -45.74 31.78
C LYS A 555 23.32 -45.55 30.26
N SER A 556 24.57 -45.27 29.88
CA SER A 556 25.19 -45.32 28.53
C SER A 556 25.01 -44.12 27.59
N PRO A 557 26.09 -43.70 26.89
CA PRO A 557 26.07 -42.57 25.95
C PRO A 557 25.53 -42.98 24.58
N ARG A 558 24.55 -42.23 24.07
CA ARG A 558 24.03 -42.37 22.69
C ARG A 558 23.98 -41.01 21.99
N LEU A 559 25.15 -40.42 21.75
CA LEU A 559 25.33 -39.22 20.92
C LEU A 559 25.33 -39.55 19.42
N VAL A 560 24.23 -40.14 18.90
CA VAL A 560 24.04 -40.35 17.46
C VAL A 560 22.61 -40.01 17.06
N VAL A 561 22.46 -39.18 16.01
CA VAL A 561 21.24 -38.47 15.56
C VAL A 561 20.92 -37.21 16.38
N ARG A 562 21.21 -36.03 15.80
CA ARG A 562 20.79 -34.71 16.31
C ARG A 562 19.29 -34.50 16.10
N PRO A 563 18.44 -34.58 17.15
CA PRO A 563 17.00 -34.71 16.95
C PRO A 563 16.33 -33.42 16.43
N PHE A 564 16.94 -32.26 16.69
CA PHE A 564 16.44 -30.96 16.24
C PHE A 564 16.49 -30.79 14.71
N LEU A 565 17.54 -31.30 14.03
CA LEU A 565 17.59 -31.27 12.56
C LEU A 565 16.46 -32.07 11.94
N THR A 566 16.16 -33.23 12.52
CA THR A 566 15.04 -34.06 12.13
C THR A 566 13.70 -33.33 12.34
N HIS A 567 13.58 -32.57 13.42
CA HIS A 567 12.38 -31.77 13.70
C HIS A 567 12.19 -30.62 12.69
N TYR A 568 13.23 -29.80 12.49
CA TYR A 568 13.27 -28.73 11.49
C TYR A 568 12.85 -29.22 10.08
N ARG A 569 13.42 -30.35 9.62
CA ARG A 569 13.08 -30.93 8.31
C ARG A 569 11.63 -31.39 8.22
N GLY A 570 11.10 -32.00 9.29
CA GLY A 570 9.69 -32.40 9.38
C GLY A 570 8.76 -31.19 9.31
N ALA A 571 9.04 -30.17 10.10
CA ALA A 571 8.25 -28.93 10.14
C ALA A 571 8.23 -28.22 8.78
N MET A 572 9.39 -28.03 8.14
CA MET A 572 9.46 -27.38 6.82
C MET A 572 8.75 -28.19 5.73
N LEU A 573 8.80 -29.52 5.79
CA LEU A 573 8.03 -30.39 4.89
C LEU A 573 6.52 -30.20 5.10
N ILE A 574 6.05 -30.13 6.34
CA ILE A 574 4.63 -29.93 6.68
C ILE A 574 4.14 -28.55 6.26
N VAL A 575 4.89 -27.48 6.52
CA VAL A 575 4.60 -26.12 6.03
C VAL A 575 4.40 -26.14 4.51
N THR A 576 5.32 -26.78 3.78
CA THR A 576 5.29 -26.87 2.32
C THR A 576 4.07 -27.67 1.83
N VAL A 577 3.83 -28.84 2.42
CA VAL A 577 2.76 -29.77 2.01
C VAL A 577 1.36 -29.25 2.33
N ILE A 578 1.18 -28.57 3.47
CA ILE A 578 -0.08 -27.90 3.80
C ILE A 578 -0.31 -26.73 2.83
N ALA A 579 0.69 -25.88 2.58
CA ALA A 579 0.55 -24.76 1.65
C ALA A 579 0.20 -25.20 0.22
N ILE A 580 0.73 -26.34 -0.24
CA ILE A 580 0.44 -26.91 -1.58
C ILE A 580 -1.04 -27.24 -1.79
N LEU A 581 -1.76 -27.71 -0.77
CA LEU A 581 -3.22 -27.91 -0.87
C LEU A 581 -4.00 -26.65 -0.45
N ALA A 582 -3.57 -25.97 0.61
CA ALA A 582 -4.28 -24.82 1.14
C ALA A 582 -4.41 -23.68 0.13
N VAL A 583 -3.44 -23.50 -0.78
CA VAL A 583 -3.52 -22.51 -1.86
C VAL A 583 -4.77 -22.65 -2.74
N ASP A 584 -5.34 -23.84 -2.88
CA ASP A 584 -6.56 -24.05 -3.67
C ASP A 584 -7.85 -23.58 -2.97
N PHE A 585 -7.78 -23.15 -1.70
CA PHE A 585 -8.92 -22.70 -0.89
C PHE A 585 -8.86 -21.20 -0.54
N PRO A 586 -10.00 -20.48 -0.51
CA PRO A 586 -10.08 -19.07 -0.09
C PRO A 586 -9.51 -18.77 1.29
N ILE A 587 -9.53 -19.75 2.21
CA ILE A 587 -9.06 -19.56 3.59
C ILE A 587 -7.53 -19.41 3.71
N PHE A 588 -6.77 -19.84 2.69
CA PHE A 588 -5.33 -19.60 2.64
C PHE A 588 -5.07 -18.21 2.03
N PRO A 589 -4.31 -17.33 2.72
CA PRO A 589 -4.06 -15.99 2.22
C PRO A 589 -3.27 -15.98 0.90
N ARG A 590 -3.79 -15.25 -0.08
CA ARG A 590 -3.15 -15.10 -1.40
C ARG A 590 -1.73 -14.51 -1.32
N ARG A 591 -1.46 -13.68 -0.31
CA ARG A 591 -0.12 -13.12 -0.02
C ARG A 591 0.94 -14.15 0.39
N PHE A 592 0.55 -15.38 0.74
CA PHE A 592 1.47 -16.49 1.00
C PHE A 592 1.61 -17.46 -0.18
N ALA A 593 0.76 -17.31 -1.20
CA ALA A 593 0.89 -18.03 -2.45
C ALA A 593 1.98 -17.41 -3.34
N LYS A 594 2.49 -18.20 -4.28
CA LYS A 594 3.70 -17.89 -5.07
C LYS A 594 3.60 -16.56 -5.80
N VAL A 595 4.70 -15.81 -5.84
CA VAL A 595 4.81 -14.62 -6.70
C VAL A 595 5.21 -15.02 -8.13
N GLU A 596 4.84 -14.18 -9.10
CA GLU A 596 5.12 -14.44 -10.52
C GLU A 596 6.61 -14.30 -10.87
N THR A 597 7.19 -13.12 -10.59
CA THR A 597 8.60 -12.81 -10.95
C THR A 597 9.34 -12.14 -9.80
N TRP A 598 8.77 -11.09 -9.19
CA TRP A 598 9.39 -10.32 -8.10
C TRP A 598 8.54 -10.36 -6.84
N GLY A 599 9.18 -10.44 -5.68
CA GLY A 599 8.53 -10.46 -4.37
C GLY A 599 8.90 -11.68 -3.51
N THR A 600 8.23 -11.82 -2.37
CA THR A 600 8.45 -12.89 -1.40
C THR A 600 7.14 -13.53 -0.98
N SER A 601 7.07 -14.86 -0.97
CA SER A 601 5.94 -15.59 -0.37
C SER A 601 6.42 -16.83 0.39
N LEU A 602 5.52 -17.40 1.20
CA LEU A 602 5.77 -18.65 1.90
C LEU A 602 6.01 -19.82 0.92
N MET A 603 5.21 -19.91 -0.14
CA MET A 603 5.36 -20.98 -1.13
C MET A 603 6.68 -20.86 -1.90
N ASP A 604 7.17 -19.64 -2.12
CA ASP A 604 8.47 -19.42 -2.75
C ASP A 604 9.62 -19.87 -1.84
N LEU A 605 9.54 -19.52 -0.55
CA LEU A 605 10.50 -19.92 0.49
C LEU A 605 10.58 -21.45 0.67
N GLY A 606 9.44 -22.15 0.56
CA GLY A 606 9.37 -23.61 0.74
C GLY A 606 10.27 -24.38 -0.24
N VAL A 607 10.31 -23.97 -1.51
CA VAL A 607 11.13 -24.62 -2.54
C VAL A 607 12.62 -24.47 -2.23
N GLY A 608 13.08 -23.24 -1.96
CA GLY A 608 14.47 -22.98 -1.57
C GLY A 608 14.87 -23.74 -0.30
N SER A 609 13.99 -23.77 0.70
CA SER A 609 14.22 -24.48 1.97
C SER A 609 14.33 -26.00 1.80
N PHE A 610 13.60 -26.59 0.85
CA PHE A 610 13.74 -27.99 0.50
C PHE A 610 15.12 -28.29 -0.11
N VAL A 611 15.60 -27.46 -1.04
CA VAL A 611 16.93 -27.59 -1.67
C VAL A 611 18.05 -27.41 -0.64
N TYR A 612 17.94 -26.39 0.22
CA TYR A 612 18.86 -26.16 1.34
C TYR A 612 18.92 -27.37 2.28
N SER A 613 17.75 -27.93 2.61
CA SER A 613 17.65 -29.14 3.44
C SER A 613 18.24 -30.38 2.78
N ALA A 614 18.19 -30.52 1.45
CA ALA A 614 18.84 -31.62 0.74
C ALA A 614 20.37 -31.48 0.83
N GLY A 615 20.89 -30.26 0.64
CA GLY A 615 22.28 -29.91 0.86
C GLY A 615 22.76 -30.28 2.26
N LEU A 616 22.00 -29.88 3.29
CA LEU A 616 22.28 -30.19 4.70
C LEU A 616 22.51 -31.67 4.95
N VAL A 617 21.67 -32.56 4.40
CA VAL A 617 21.79 -34.01 4.59
C VAL A 617 22.92 -34.60 3.75
N SER A 618 23.18 -34.05 2.56
CA SER A 618 24.24 -34.51 1.65
C SER A 618 25.64 -34.45 2.28
N SER A 619 25.85 -33.55 3.26
CA SER A 619 27.11 -33.42 4.01
C SER A 619 27.58 -34.73 4.67
N ARG A 620 26.69 -35.67 4.98
CA ARG A 620 27.06 -37.00 5.53
C ARG A 620 27.96 -37.82 4.60
N ALA A 621 27.88 -37.60 3.29
CA ALA A 621 28.74 -38.28 2.32
C ALA A 621 30.22 -37.85 2.44
N LEU A 622 30.49 -36.62 2.92
CA LEU A 622 31.84 -36.07 3.08
C LEU A 622 32.68 -36.80 4.14
N PHE A 623 32.02 -37.46 5.09
CA PHE A 623 32.64 -38.16 6.22
C PHE A 623 32.73 -39.65 5.94
N LYS A 624 31.64 -40.26 5.44
CA LYS A 624 31.61 -41.67 5.04
C LYS A 624 32.71 -42.07 4.03
N THR A 625 33.16 -41.14 3.19
CA THR A 625 34.19 -41.39 2.17
C THR A 625 35.63 -41.28 2.71
N ALA A 626 35.83 -40.75 3.93
CA ALA A 626 37.17 -40.61 4.53
C ALA A 626 37.75 -41.95 5.03
N GLY A 627 36.90 -42.93 5.34
CA GLY A 627 37.31 -44.26 5.83
C GLY A 627 37.49 -45.34 4.77
N SER A 628 37.25 -45.06 3.47
CA SER A 628 37.31 -46.07 2.40
C SER A 628 38.40 -45.77 1.38
N SER A 629 39.45 -46.61 1.34
CA SER A 629 40.67 -46.44 0.54
C SER A 629 40.51 -46.76 -0.96
N SER A 630 39.53 -46.17 -1.64
CA SER A 630 39.40 -46.24 -3.10
C SER A 630 39.20 -44.84 -3.69
N SER A 631 40.28 -44.23 -4.19
CA SER A 631 40.25 -42.91 -4.84
C SER A 631 39.68 -43.02 -6.25
N SER A 632 38.35 -43.04 -6.37
CA SER A 632 37.70 -42.81 -7.66
C SER A 632 38.01 -41.38 -8.14
N GLY A 633 38.56 -41.29 -9.36
CA GLY A 633 38.83 -40.00 -10.01
C GLY A 633 37.54 -39.19 -10.22
N LEU A 634 37.66 -37.88 -10.47
CA LEU A 634 36.53 -36.95 -10.57
C LEU A 634 35.43 -37.46 -11.51
N ALA A 635 35.79 -37.96 -12.70
CA ALA A 635 34.85 -38.53 -13.66
C ALA A 635 34.07 -39.73 -13.10
N GLY A 636 34.71 -40.58 -12.28
CA GLY A 636 34.07 -41.71 -11.62
C GLY A 636 33.06 -41.27 -10.55
N ARG A 637 33.39 -40.25 -9.76
CA ARG A 637 32.47 -39.68 -8.77
C ARG A 637 31.27 -38.99 -9.42
N VAL A 638 31.51 -38.19 -10.46
CA VAL A 638 30.46 -37.55 -11.27
C VAL A 638 29.54 -38.61 -11.89
N LEU A 639 30.09 -39.69 -12.47
CA LEU A 639 29.28 -40.78 -13.03
C LEU A 639 28.45 -41.52 -11.96
N GLN A 640 29.00 -41.73 -10.77
CA GLN A 640 28.28 -42.32 -9.64
C GLN A 640 27.16 -41.40 -9.14
N ALA A 641 27.43 -40.11 -8.98
CA ALA A 641 26.42 -39.11 -8.62
C ALA A 641 25.29 -39.04 -9.66
N SER A 642 25.62 -39.06 -10.95
CA SER A 642 24.66 -39.11 -12.06
C SER A 642 23.77 -40.35 -12.04
N ARG A 643 24.26 -41.51 -11.56
CA ARG A 643 23.42 -42.70 -11.35
C ARG A 643 22.43 -42.51 -10.20
N HIS A 644 22.83 -41.83 -9.12
CA HIS A 644 21.95 -41.50 -8.00
C HIS A 644 20.91 -40.42 -8.36
N SER A 645 21.11 -39.66 -9.44
CA SER A 645 20.11 -38.72 -9.98
C SER A 645 18.92 -39.39 -10.68
N ILE A 646 19.09 -40.62 -11.19
CA ILE A 646 18.10 -41.28 -12.08
C ILE A 646 16.69 -41.34 -11.47
N PRO A 647 16.47 -41.75 -10.20
CA PRO A 647 15.12 -41.84 -9.63
C PRO A 647 14.37 -40.50 -9.63
N LEU A 648 15.07 -39.39 -9.33
CA LEU A 648 14.49 -38.04 -9.35
C LEU A 648 14.17 -37.56 -10.77
N LEU A 649 15.03 -37.87 -11.75
CA LEU A 649 14.78 -37.54 -13.16
C LEU A 649 13.59 -38.34 -13.72
N VAL A 650 13.46 -39.62 -13.37
CA VAL A 650 12.28 -40.45 -13.70
C VAL A 650 11.01 -39.87 -13.05
N LEU A 651 11.07 -39.43 -11.79
CA LEU A 651 9.98 -38.71 -11.13
C LEU A 651 9.58 -37.44 -11.88
N GLY A 652 10.56 -36.69 -12.40
CA GLY A 652 10.36 -35.49 -13.21
C GLY A 652 9.65 -35.79 -14.53
N ILE A 653 9.95 -36.91 -15.18
CA ILE A 653 9.26 -37.40 -16.38
C ILE A 653 7.83 -37.84 -16.05
N ILE A 654 7.64 -38.63 -14.98
CA ILE A 654 6.31 -39.07 -14.52
C ILE A 654 5.42 -37.85 -14.24
N ARG A 655 5.95 -36.83 -13.55
CA ARG A 655 5.23 -35.57 -13.31
C ARG A 655 4.86 -34.86 -14.62
N LEU A 656 5.81 -34.73 -15.56
CA LEU A 656 5.58 -34.06 -16.84
C LEU A 656 4.49 -34.75 -17.66
N ILE A 657 4.43 -36.08 -17.65
CA ILE A 657 3.38 -36.87 -18.33
C ILE A 657 2.05 -36.73 -17.58
N SER A 658 2.06 -36.89 -16.25
CA SER A 658 0.85 -36.88 -15.42
C SER A 658 0.14 -35.54 -15.40
N VAL A 659 0.85 -34.41 -15.49
CA VAL A 659 0.22 -33.09 -15.52
C VAL A 659 -0.36 -32.79 -16.91
N LYS A 660 0.34 -33.14 -17.99
CA LYS A 660 -0.14 -32.97 -19.37
C LYS A 660 -1.29 -33.90 -19.77
N GLY A 661 -1.44 -35.04 -19.11
CA GLY A 661 -2.53 -35.99 -19.34
C GLY A 661 -3.82 -35.67 -18.59
N LEU A 662 -3.82 -34.63 -17.75
CA LEU A 662 -4.99 -34.09 -17.07
C LEU A 662 -5.26 -32.69 -17.64
N ASP A 663 -6.52 -32.28 -17.77
CA ASP A 663 -6.90 -30.93 -18.25
C ASP A 663 -6.61 -29.82 -17.22
N TYR A 664 -5.47 -29.91 -16.54
CA TYR A 664 -5.04 -28.95 -15.54
C TYR A 664 -4.80 -27.57 -16.16
N ALA A 665 -4.97 -26.55 -15.33
CA ALA A 665 -4.66 -25.16 -15.65
C ALA A 665 -3.14 -24.95 -15.70
N GLU A 666 -2.52 -25.06 -16.87
CA GLU A 666 -1.11 -24.71 -17.07
C GLU A 666 -0.97 -23.25 -17.55
N HIS A 667 -0.71 -22.32 -16.61
CA HIS A 667 0.12 -21.18 -16.96
C HIS A 667 1.52 -21.72 -17.31
N VAL A 668 2.09 -21.27 -18.44
CA VAL A 668 3.41 -21.73 -18.92
C VAL A 668 4.42 -21.58 -17.79
N SER A 669 4.95 -22.70 -17.31
CA SER A 669 5.31 -22.81 -15.89
C SER A 669 6.45 -21.88 -15.45
N GLU A 670 6.52 -21.70 -14.14
CA GLU A 670 7.63 -21.04 -13.41
C GLU A 670 9.04 -21.46 -13.85
N TYR A 671 9.20 -22.67 -14.40
CA TYR A 671 10.47 -23.24 -14.86
C TYR A 671 10.54 -23.40 -16.39
N GLY A 672 9.47 -23.04 -17.12
CA GLY A 672 9.32 -23.20 -18.57
C GLY A 672 8.28 -24.24 -18.97
N VAL A 673 8.31 -24.70 -20.22
CA VAL A 673 7.27 -25.55 -20.83
C VAL A 673 7.38 -27.03 -20.43
N HIS A 674 8.58 -27.53 -20.11
CA HIS A 674 8.83 -28.95 -19.80
C HIS A 674 9.62 -29.17 -18.51
N TRP A 675 10.33 -28.16 -18.01
CA TRP A 675 11.09 -28.25 -16.78
C TRP A 675 10.19 -28.28 -15.54
N ASN A 676 10.63 -28.97 -14.50
CA ASN A 676 9.98 -28.96 -13.20
C ASN A 676 11.01 -29.20 -12.08
N PHE A 677 10.59 -28.98 -10.85
CA PHE A 677 11.47 -29.02 -9.67
C PHE A 677 12.25 -30.34 -9.49
N PHE A 678 11.71 -31.48 -9.94
CA PHE A 678 12.43 -32.76 -9.83
C PHE A 678 13.62 -32.84 -10.80
N PHE A 679 13.59 -32.15 -11.95
CA PHE A 679 14.77 -32.00 -12.81
C PHE A 679 15.83 -31.12 -12.15
N THR A 680 15.45 -30.01 -11.51
CA THR A 680 16.37 -29.19 -10.71
C THR A 680 17.05 -30.03 -9.63
N LEU A 681 16.29 -30.80 -8.83
CA LEU A 681 16.86 -31.68 -7.80
C LEU A 681 17.73 -32.80 -8.37
N GLY A 682 17.28 -33.44 -9.45
CA GLY A 682 18.01 -34.53 -10.11
C GLY A 682 19.34 -34.08 -10.72
N LEU A 683 19.45 -32.83 -11.16
CA LEU A 683 20.69 -32.31 -11.75
C LEU A 683 21.71 -31.80 -10.72
N LEU A 684 21.37 -31.64 -9.44
CA LEU A 684 22.31 -31.14 -8.43
C LEU A 684 23.50 -32.08 -8.15
N PRO A 685 23.36 -33.41 -7.94
CA PRO A 685 24.46 -34.26 -7.48
C PRO A 685 25.73 -34.24 -8.34
N PRO A 686 25.68 -34.29 -9.70
CA PRO A 686 26.87 -34.18 -10.54
C PRO A 686 27.63 -32.86 -10.37
N PHE A 687 26.92 -31.74 -10.22
CA PHE A 687 27.51 -30.41 -10.03
C PHE A 687 28.06 -30.23 -8.60
N VAL A 688 27.50 -30.93 -7.62
CA VAL A 688 28.03 -30.97 -6.25
C VAL A 688 29.38 -31.67 -6.19
N GLU A 689 29.61 -32.75 -6.97
CA GLU A 689 30.92 -33.40 -7.06
C GLU A 689 31.98 -32.49 -7.72
N LEU A 690 31.59 -31.63 -8.66
CA LEU A 690 32.46 -30.60 -9.23
C LEU A 690 32.78 -29.51 -8.19
N ALA A 691 31.78 -29.04 -7.44
CA ALA A 691 31.97 -28.07 -6.36
C ALA A 691 32.86 -28.62 -5.23
N ASP A 692 32.70 -29.90 -4.88
CA ASP A 692 33.57 -30.59 -3.91
C ASP A 692 35.02 -30.65 -4.40
N ALA A 693 35.28 -30.84 -5.70
CA ALA A 693 36.64 -30.79 -6.24
C ALA A 693 37.27 -29.40 -6.07
N VAL A 694 36.51 -28.33 -6.33
CA VAL A 694 36.94 -26.94 -6.12
C VAL A 694 37.20 -26.66 -4.63
N VAL A 695 36.29 -27.05 -3.75
CA VAL A 695 36.42 -26.87 -2.29
C VAL A 695 37.64 -27.60 -1.75
N ASN A 696 37.86 -28.86 -2.15
CA ASN A 696 39.03 -29.63 -1.71
C ASN A 696 40.35 -29.00 -2.19
N GLY A 697 40.42 -28.52 -3.43
CA GLY A 697 41.58 -27.78 -3.94
C GLY A 697 41.90 -26.51 -3.15
N LEU A 698 40.86 -25.73 -2.81
CA LEU A 698 41.01 -24.50 -2.01
C LEU A 698 41.48 -24.75 -0.57
N ILE A 699 41.06 -25.85 0.05
CA ILE A 699 41.44 -26.21 1.43
C ILE A 699 42.95 -26.46 1.57
N THR A 700 43.59 -27.03 0.55
CA THR A 700 45.05 -27.22 0.50
C THR A 700 45.86 -25.92 0.60
N ILE A 701 45.27 -24.77 0.30
CA ILE A 701 45.96 -23.47 0.24
C ILE A 701 45.77 -22.65 1.53
N ARG A 702 44.70 -22.88 2.30
CA ARG A 702 44.45 -22.21 3.59
C ARG A 702 43.69 -23.12 4.56
N ALA A 703 44.25 -23.29 5.75
CA ALA A 703 43.66 -24.06 6.86
C ALA A 703 42.41 -23.37 7.48
N ARG A 704 41.31 -23.27 6.72
CA ARG A 704 40.03 -22.70 7.15
C ARG A 704 38.94 -23.77 7.04
N SER A 705 37.99 -23.77 7.98
CA SER A 705 36.96 -24.82 8.09
C SER A 705 36.20 -25.07 6.78
N ARG A 706 35.98 -26.35 6.44
CA ARG A 706 35.20 -26.83 5.27
C ARG A 706 33.88 -26.07 5.07
N ALA A 707 33.19 -25.73 6.16
CA ALA A 707 31.94 -24.98 6.13
C ALA A 707 32.06 -23.60 5.47
N TRP A 708 33.14 -22.87 5.77
CA TRP A 708 33.41 -21.56 5.15
C TRP A 708 33.68 -21.68 3.66
N SER A 709 34.39 -22.73 3.23
CA SER A 709 34.70 -22.96 1.82
C SER A 709 33.43 -23.15 0.98
N TYR A 710 32.45 -23.91 1.48
CA TYR A 710 31.13 -24.04 0.83
C TYR A 710 30.34 -22.74 0.84
N ALA A 711 30.31 -22.01 1.96
CA ALA A 711 29.59 -20.74 2.07
C ALA A 711 30.16 -19.66 1.13
N LEU A 712 31.49 -19.56 1.04
CA LEU A 712 32.19 -18.65 0.13
C LEU A 712 31.99 -19.04 -1.33
N LEU A 713 32.04 -20.33 -1.67
CA LEU A 713 31.77 -20.79 -3.03
C LEU A 713 30.32 -20.53 -3.45
N ALA A 714 29.35 -20.77 -2.57
CA ALA A 714 27.95 -20.46 -2.82
C ALA A 714 27.72 -18.95 -3.04
N LEU A 715 28.30 -18.10 -2.18
CA LEU A 715 28.23 -16.65 -2.31
C LEU A 715 28.89 -16.16 -3.61
N ALA A 716 30.04 -16.72 -3.99
CA ALA A 716 30.71 -16.38 -5.24
C ALA A 716 29.90 -16.78 -6.47
N ILE A 717 29.27 -17.97 -6.47
CA ILE A 717 28.37 -18.42 -7.54
C ILE A 717 27.16 -17.48 -7.66
N SER A 718 26.50 -17.13 -6.55
CA SER A 718 25.35 -16.23 -6.58
C SER A 718 25.71 -14.80 -6.98
N LEU A 719 26.84 -14.26 -6.49
CA LEU A 719 27.29 -12.91 -6.85
C LEU A 719 27.69 -12.83 -8.33
N MET A 720 28.43 -13.83 -8.84
CA MET A 720 28.76 -13.91 -10.27
C MET A 720 27.51 -14.06 -11.13
N TYR A 721 26.51 -14.83 -10.67
CA TYR A 721 25.24 -14.97 -11.37
C TYR A 721 24.44 -13.66 -11.42
N GLU A 722 24.37 -12.89 -10.32
CA GLU A 722 23.74 -11.57 -10.30
C GLU A 722 24.45 -10.59 -11.26
N ILE A 723 25.79 -10.56 -11.21
CA ILE A 723 26.60 -9.74 -12.13
C ILE A 723 26.28 -10.09 -13.59
N VAL A 724 26.11 -11.38 -13.92
CA VAL A 724 25.73 -11.81 -15.27
C VAL A 724 24.28 -11.45 -15.61
N LEU A 725 23.34 -11.52 -14.66
CA LEU A 725 21.96 -11.09 -14.87
C LEU A 725 21.87 -9.58 -15.19
N ASP A 726 22.57 -8.75 -14.43
CA ASP A 726 22.48 -7.28 -14.53
C ASP A 726 23.33 -6.70 -15.67
N ASN A 727 24.50 -7.28 -15.97
CA ASN A 727 25.45 -6.75 -16.95
C ASN A 727 25.37 -7.42 -18.33
N THR A 728 24.42 -8.34 -18.56
CA THR A 728 24.24 -9.00 -19.86
C THR A 728 22.76 -9.04 -20.27
N SER A 729 22.48 -9.45 -21.51
CA SER A 729 21.11 -9.67 -22.00
C SER A 729 20.39 -10.88 -21.37
N LEU A 730 21.02 -11.60 -20.43
CA LEU A 730 20.45 -12.81 -19.84
C LEU A 730 19.13 -12.56 -19.11
N LEU A 731 19.01 -11.48 -18.33
CA LEU A 731 17.76 -11.14 -17.63
C LEU A 731 16.60 -10.92 -18.62
N ALA A 732 16.84 -10.14 -19.67
CA ALA A 732 15.87 -9.89 -20.75
C ALA A 732 15.54 -11.18 -21.53
N TYR A 733 16.53 -12.05 -21.75
CA TYR A 733 16.33 -13.36 -22.38
C TYR A 733 15.40 -14.26 -21.56
N ILE A 734 15.61 -14.35 -20.23
CA ILE A 734 14.78 -15.20 -19.36
C ILE A 734 13.35 -14.65 -19.27
N LEU A 735 13.18 -13.34 -19.08
CA LEU A 735 11.88 -12.75 -18.78
C LEU A 735 11.02 -12.43 -20.01
N ILE A 736 11.59 -11.85 -21.08
CA ILE A 736 10.82 -11.16 -22.14
C ILE A 736 10.96 -11.80 -23.52
N SER A 737 12.08 -12.44 -23.84
CA SER A 737 12.33 -13.02 -25.18
C SER A 737 11.23 -14.00 -25.63
N PRO A 738 10.89 -14.11 -26.93
CA PRO A 738 9.97 -15.15 -27.41
C PRO A 738 10.52 -16.56 -27.14
N ARG A 739 9.64 -17.55 -26.96
CA ARG A 739 10.06 -18.96 -26.83
C ARG A 739 10.34 -19.57 -28.21
N GLY A 740 11.55 -20.06 -28.41
CA GLY A 740 12.01 -20.73 -29.62
C GLY A 740 11.56 -22.20 -29.70
N PRO A 741 11.87 -22.88 -30.83
CA PRO A 741 11.56 -24.30 -31.01
C PRO A 741 12.46 -25.21 -30.15
N ASP A 742 13.63 -24.74 -29.73
CA ASP A 742 14.65 -25.48 -29.00
C ASP A 742 14.30 -25.72 -27.52
N LEU A 743 14.90 -26.75 -26.93
CA LEU A 743 14.64 -27.14 -25.54
C LEU A 743 15.16 -26.13 -24.51
N LEU A 744 16.17 -25.32 -24.84
CA LEU A 744 16.73 -24.33 -23.92
C LEU A 744 15.78 -23.14 -23.77
N SER A 745 15.34 -22.54 -24.87
CA SER A 745 14.40 -21.42 -24.88
C SER A 745 13.03 -21.80 -24.29
N LYS A 746 12.58 -23.04 -24.50
CA LYS A 746 11.40 -23.60 -23.82
C LYS A 746 11.55 -23.72 -22.31
N ASN A 747 12.75 -23.84 -21.76
CA ASN A 747 12.99 -24.16 -20.34
C ASN A 747 13.93 -23.18 -19.62
N ARG A 748 14.15 -22.00 -20.20
CA ARG A 748 15.17 -21.04 -19.76
C ARG A 748 15.03 -20.64 -18.30
N GLU A 749 13.80 -20.47 -17.79
CA GLU A 749 13.59 -20.15 -16.37
C GLU A 749 14.16 -21.23 -15.45
N GLY A 750 13.86 -22.51 -15.72
CA GLY A 750 14.36 -23.63 -14.92
C GLY A 750 15.84 -23.91 -15.11
N VAL A 751 16.36 -23.71 -16.33
CA VAL A 751 17.78 -23.91 -16.65
C VAL A 751 18.65 -22.84 -15.97
N PHE A 752 18.29 -21.57 -16.03
CA PHE A 752 19.13 -20.51 -15.44
C PHE A 752 18.98 -20.40 -13.92
N SER A 753 17.77 -20.60 -13.36
CA SER A 753 17.58 -20.63 -11.91
C SER A 753 18.30 -21.79 -11.20
N PHE A 754 18.69 -22.84 -11.93
CA PHE A 754 19.55 -23.92 -11.42
C PHE A 754 20.82 -23.40 -10.72
N ILE A 755 21.41 -22.30 -11.22
CA ILE A 755 22.64 -21.71 -10.66
C ILE A 755 22.40 -21.22 -9.22
N GLY A 756 21.28 -20.53 -8.98
CA GLY A 756 20.86 -20.12 -7.64
C GLY A 756 20.51 -21.32 -6.73
N TYR A 757 19.81 -22.32 -7.25
CA TYR A 757 19.51 -23.55 -6.49
C TYR A 757 20.78 -24.34 -6.11
N LEU A 758 21.80 -24.35 -6.96
CA LEU A 758 23.11 -24.95 -6.64
C LEU A 758 23.78 -24.20 -5.47
N ALA A 759 23.78 -22.86 -5.48
CA ALA A 759 24.31 -22.07 -4.36
C ALA A 759 23.54 -22.30 -3.05
N ILE A 760 22.21 -22.41 -3.10
CA ILE A 760 21.37 -22.78 -1.95
C ILE A 760 21.75 -24.17 -1.41
N PHE A 761 21.93 -25.16 -2.29
CA PHE A 761 22.32 -26.52 -1.91
C PHE A 761 23.72 -26.55 -1.26
N LEU A 762 24.70 -25.84 -1.85
CA LEU A 762 26.06 -25.75 -1.32
C LEU A 762 26.10 -25.05 0.05
N SER A 763 25.31 -23.99 0.25
CA SER A 763 25.15 -23.34 1.56
C SER A 763 24.55 -24.28 2.61
N GLY A 764 23.60 -25.12 2.20
CA GLY A 764 23.07 -26.23 3.00
C GLY A 764 24.14 -27.25 3.35
N ARG A 765 24.96 -27.70 2.37
CA ARG A 765 26.06 -28.66 2.57
C ARG A 765 27.14 -28.11 3.50
N GLY A 766 27.48 -26.83 3.39
CA GLY A 766 28.39 -26.12 4.29
C GLY A 766 27.87 -26.10 5.73
N THR A 767 26.62 -25.68 5.94
CA THR A 767 25.96 -25.72 7.26
C THR A 767 25.88 -27.16 7.79
N GLY A 768 25.61 -28.11 6.90
CA GLY A 768 25.61 -29.54 7.20
C GLY A 768 26.94 -30.03 7.74
N SER A 769 28.07 -29.60 7.15
CA SER A 769 29.40 -29.99 7.64
C SER A 769 29.62 -29.57 9.10
N VAL A 770 29.22 -28.37 9.52
CA VAL A 770 29.27 -27.94 10.93
C VAL A 770 28.40 -28.81 11.83
N VAL A 771 27.17 -29.10 11.40
CA VAL A 771 26.20 -29.79 12.25
C VAL A 771 26.41 -31.32 12.26
N VAL A 772 27.14 -31.88 11.30
CA VAL A 772 27.40 -33.33 11.15
C VAL A 772 28.80 -33.75 11.62
N GLN A 773 29.80 -32.86 11.65
CA GLN A 773 31.19 -33.22 12.00
C GLN A 773 31.39 -33.86 13.38
N LEU A 774 30.52 -33.56 14.36
CA LEU A 774 30.60 -34.08 15.73
C LEU A 774 29.99 -35.50 15.83
N LEU A 775 30.50 -36.41 14.99
CA LEU A 775 30.14 -37.84 14.93
C LEU A 775 31.34 -38.79 14.77
N GLU A 776 32.55 -38.31 14.44
CA GLU A 776 33.73 -39.18 14.21
C GLU A 776 34.84 -39.04 15.28
N ASP A 777 34.93 -37.90 15.98
CA ASP A 777 35.92 -37.73 17.07
C ASP A 777 35.62 -38.69 18.27
N ASP A 778 34.35 -39.01 18.52
CA ASP A 778 33.91 -39.94 19.60
C ASP A 778 34.12 -41.43 19.23
N ASP A 779 34.10 -41.81 17.94
CA ASP A 779 34.40 -43.19 17.52
C ASP A 779 35.92 -43.45 17.39
N ASN A 780 36.71 -42.47 16.94
CA ASN A 780 38.17 -42.60 16.93
C ASN A 780 38.78 -42.71 18.34
N ASN A 781 38.24 -41.96 19.33
CA ASN A 781 38.69 -42.07 20.73
C ASN A 781 38.28 -43.39 21.42
N ARG A 782 37.32 -44.15 20.86
CA ARG A 782 36.91 -45.46 21.39
C ARG A 782 37.78 -46.62 20.93
N HIS A 783 38.60 -46.45 19.89
CA HIS A 783 39.55 -47.46 19.44
C HIS A 783 40.96 -47.27 20.02
N SER A 784 41.26 -46.13 20.64
CA SER A 784 42.54 -45.85 21.33
C SER A 784 42.54 -46.19 22.83
N SER A 785 41.38 -46.39 23.46
CA SER A 785 41.22 -46.41 24.92
C SER A 785 40.85 -47.78 25.52
N ALA A 786 41.54 -48.85 25.11
CA ALA A 786 41.36 -50.18 25.68
C ALA A 786 42.11 -50.38 27.02
N LYS A 787 41.48 -49.98 28.15
CA LYS A 787 41.70 -50.57 29.50
C LYS A 787 40.73 -49.99 30.55
N PRO A 788 40.05 -50.80 31.38
CA PRO A 788 39.22 -50.30 32.47
C PRO A 788 40.09 -49.97 33.70
N SER A 789 39.98 -48.74 34.22
CA SER A 789 40.51 -48.38 35.54
C SER A 789 39.47 -47.60 36.34
N SER A 790 39.47 -47.78 37.66
CA SER A 790 38.38 -47.37 38.55
C SER A 790 38.48 -45.89 38.97
N SER A 791 37.70 -45.00 38.36
CA SER A 791 37.51 -43.60 38.82
C SER A 791 36.15 -43.00 38.40
N SER A 792 35.06 -43.75 38.64
CA SER A 792 33.73 -43.57 38.04
C SER A 792 32.85 -42.40 38.55
N VAL A 793 33.43 -41.27 38.95
CA VAL A 793 32.66 -40.05 39.32
C VAL A 793 33.29 -38.78 38.74
N ALA A 794 34.62 -38.63 38.86
CA ALA A 794 35.34 -37.48 38.28
C ALA A 794 35.28 -37.47 36.74
N GLN A 795 35.47 -38.63 36.10
CA GLN A 795 35.34 -38.77 34.64
C GLN A 795 33.91 -38.50 34.14
N GLN A 796 32.90 -38.71 34.98
CA GLN A 796 31.51 -38.53 34.55
C GLN A 796 31.11 -37.05 34.55
N HIS A 797 31.57 -36.25 35.53
CA HIS A 797 31.43 -34.79 35.49
C HIS A 797 32.23 -34.15 34.34
N GLN A 798 33.44 -34.64 34.03
CA GLN A 798 34.22 -34.13 32.89
C GLN A 798 33.49 -34.31 31.54
N ASN A 799 32.88 -35.48 31.29
CA ASN A 799 32.15 -35.74 30.05
C ASN A 799 30.88 -34.88 29.91
N ASP A 800 30.20 -34.56 31.03
CA ASP A 800 28.99 -33.73 31.03
C ASP A 800 29.31 -32.25 30.70
N ASP A 801 30.40 -31.70 31.26
CA ASP A 801 30.88 -30.33 30.96
C ASP A 801 31.41 -30.20 29.52
N GLU A 802 32.13 -31.22 29.01
CA GLU A 802 32.61 -31.23 27.63
C GLU A 802 31.44 -31.23 26.62
N THR A 803 30.41 -32.05 26.88
CA THR A 803 29.17 -32.09 26.09
C THR A 803 28.42 -30.74 26.12
N ALA A 804 28.41 -30.04 27.26
CA ALA A 804 27.79 -28.73 27.38
C ALA A 804 28.53 -27.66 26.57
N HIS A 805 29.87 -27.64 26.63
CA HIS A 805 30.69 -26.73 25.85
C HIS A 805 30.60 -26.96 24.33
N GLU A 806 30.55 -28.22 23.86
CA GLU A 806 30.30 -28.51 22.45
C GLU A 806 28.96 -27.96 21.96
N ARG A 807 27.90 -28.16 22.75
CA ARG A 807 26.57 -27.66 22.42
C ARG A 807 26.56 -26.13 22.35
N GLN A 808 27.23 -25.46 23.28
CA GLN A 808 27.36 -24.00 23.26
C GLN A 808 28.12 -23.51 22.03
N ARG A 809 29.27 -24.13 21.69
CA ARG A 809 30.05 -23.81 20.48
C ARG A 809 29.21 -23.96 19.20
N LEU A 810 28.43 -25.03 19.10
CA LEU A 810 27.51 -25.26 17.98
C LEU A 810 26.43 -24.16 17.87
N LEU A 811 25.79 -23.82 18.98
CA LEU A 811 24.73 -22.80 19.01
C LEU A 811 25.28 -21.42 18.67
N THR A 812 26.40 -21.01 19.27
CA THR A 812 27.09 -19.77 18.93
C THR A 812 27.45 -19.74 17.44
N ARG A 813 27.95 -20.85 16.89
CA ARG A 813 28.30 -20.92 15.47
C ARG A 813 27.08 -20.75 14.57
N LEU A 814 26.00 -21.48 14.81
CA LEU A 814 24.74 -21.36 14.06
C LEU A 814 24.15 -19.96 14.14
N ALA A 815 24.21 -19.31 15.31
CA ALA A 815 23.78 -17.92 15.49
C ALA A 815 24.65 -16.93 14.70
N THR A 816 25.99 -17.10 14.69
CA THR A 816 26.88 -16.24 13.90
C THR A 816 26.68 -16.41 12.39
N ASP A 817 26.46 -17.64 11.91
CA ASP A 817 26.21 -17.91 10.50
C ASP A 817 24.86 -17.31 10.07
N ALA A 818 23.80 -17.50 10.85
CA ALA A 818 22.48 -16.91 10.63
C ALA A 818 22.53 -15.38 10.59
N ALA A 819 23.23 -14.75 11.53
CA ALA A 819 23.38 -13.29 11.59
C ALA A 819 24.16 -12.74 10.39
N LEU A 820 25.23 -13.44 9.96
CA LEU A 820 26.01 -13.05 8.78
C LEU A 820 25.18 -13.12 7.50
N SER A 821 24.44 -14.21 7.28
CA SER A 821 23.58 -14.35 6.11
C SER A 821 22.41 -13.36 6.11
N ALA A 822 21.83 -13.05 7.28
CA ALA A 822 20.80 -12.01 7.41
C ALA A 822 21.35 -10.60 7.12
N ALA A 823 22.57 -10.29 7.57
CA ALA A 823 23.24 -9.02 7.29
C ALA A 823 23.60 -8.88 5.80
N LEU A 824 24.07 -9.95 5.14
CA LEU A 824 24.31 -9.96 3.70
C LEU A 824 23.02 -9.76 2.91
N PHE A 825 21.92 -10.44 3.30
CA PHE A 825 20.61 -10.24 2.69
C PHE A 825 20.17 -8.77 2.80
N TRP A 826 20.18 -8.21 4.01
CA TRP A 826 19.84 -6.81 4.27
C TRP A 826 20.71 -5.85 3.43
N LEU A 827 22.01 -6.10 3.34
CA LEU A 827 22.94 -5.30 2.55
C LEU A 827 22.56 -5.27 1.06
N THR A 828 22.18 -6.42 0.48
CA THR A 828 21.77 -6.51 -0.94
C THR A 828 20.42 -5.83 -1.23
N THR A 829 19.52 -5.76 -0.25
CA THR A 829 18.15 -5.25 -0.43
C THR A 829 17.93 -3.82 0.08
N SER A 830 18.79 -3.31 0.96
CA SER A 830 18.55 -2.04 1.68
C SER A 830 19.60 -0.95 1.42
N ILE A 831 20.77 -1.29 0.89
CA ILE A 831 21.74 -0.28 0.44
C ILE A 831 21.38 0.16 -0.98
N HIS A 832 21.21 1.48 -1.16
CA HIS A 832 20.77 2.10 -2.41
C HIS A 832 21.64 1.75 -3.64
N ALA A 833 22.94 1.46 -3.43
CA ALA A 833 23.86 1.04 -4.48
C ALA A 833 23.62 -0.38 -5.03
N PHE A 834 22.86 -1.22 -4.31
CA PHE A 834 22.47 -2.55 -4.78
C PHE A 834 20.95 -2.62 -5.02
N ASN A 835 20.16 -2.29 -4.00
CA ASN A 835 18.69 -2.19 -4.04
C ASN A 835 17.99 -3.33 -4.83
N LEU A 836 18.51 -4.55 -4.72
CA LEU A 836 18.07 -5.69 -5.52
C LEU A 836 16.76 -6.25 -4.97
N THR A 837 15.87 -6.69 -5.86
CA THR A 837 14.59 -7.29 -5.49
C THR A 837 14.66 -8.83 -5.52
N VAL A 838 13.90 -9.49 -4.66
CA VAL A 838 13.89 -10.96 -4.54
C VAL A 838 13.14 -11.58 -5.72
N SER A 839 13.75 -12.54 -6.40
CA SER A 839 13.13 -13.38 -7.42
C SER A 839 13.46 -14.86 -7.26
N ARG A 840 12.45 -15.67 -6.89
CA ARG A 840 12.53 -17.14 -7.00
C ARG A 840 12.66 -17.61 -8.45
N ARG A 841 11.96 -16.94 -9.38
CA ARG A 841 11.91 -17.34 -10.81
C ARG A 841 13.30 -17.30 -11.44
N LEU A 842 14.12 -16.32 -11.05
CA LEU A 842 15.53 -16.24 -11.41
C LEU A 842 16.43 -17.03 -10.44
N ALA A 843 16.00 -17.23 -9.19
CA ALA A 843 16.83 -17.67 -8.06
C ALA A 843 18.06 -16.76 -7.85
N ASN A 844 17.81 -15.45 -7.89
CA ASN A 844 18.83 -14.40 -7.84
C ASN A 844 19.48 -14.24 -6.44
N LEU A 845 20.54 -13.45 -6.32
CA LEU A 845 21.35 -13.32 -5.11
C LEU A 845 20.54 -12.99 -3.84
N PRO A 846 19.63 -11.98 -3.81
CA PRO A 846 18.73 -11.75 -2.70
C PRO A 846 17.87 -12.97 -2.31
N TYR A 847 17.35 -13.73 -3.29
CA TYR A 847 16.58 -14.95 -3.01
C TYR A 847 17.44 -16.02 -2.35
N VAL A 848 18.67 -16.25 -2.85
CA VAL A 848 19.60 -17.21 -2.24
C VAL A 848 19.94 -16.81 -0.81
N LEU A 849 20.29 -15.54 -0.57
CA LEU A 849 20.64 -15.03 0.76
C LEU A 849 19.46 -15.10 1.73
N TRP A 850 18.25 -14.76 1.29
CA TRP A 850 17.03 -14.87 2.10
C TRP A 850 16.76 -16.32 2.52
N VAL A 851 16.80 -17.27 1.58
CA VAL A 851 16.59 -18.70 1.85
C VAL A 851 17.65 -19.23 2.83
N VAL A 852 18.92 -18.87 2.63
CA VAL A 852 20.02 -19.32 3.53
C VAL A 852 19.84 -18.74 4.93
N ALA A 853 19.61 -17.42 5.06
CA ALA A 853 19.40 -16.77 6.35
C ALA A 853 18.19 -17.36 7.10
N PHE A 854 17.05 -17.52 6.42
CA PHE A 854 15.85 -18.10 7.01
C PHE A 854 16.11 -19.49 7.59
N ASN A 855 16.73 -20.39 6.81
CA ASN A 855 16.93 -21.76 7.24
C ASN A 855 17.99 -21.89 8.33
N GLN A 856 19.02 -21.03 8.35
CA GLN A 856 19.97 -20.96 9.47
C GLN A 856 19.33 -20.46 10.77
N ILE A 857 18.47 -19.43 10.69
CA ILE A 857 17.68 -18.94 11.84
C ILE A 857 16.79 -20.06 12.38
N GLN A 858 16.03 -20.74 11.51
CA GLN A 858 15.18 -21.87 11.93
C GLN A 858 15.99 -22.99 12.59
N ILE A 859 17.09 -23.44 11.97
CA ILE A 859 17.96 -24.49 12.54
C ILE A 859 18.51 -24.08 13.92
N CYS A 860 18.88 -22.81 14.10
CA CYS A 860 19.31 -22.27 15.38
C CYS A 860 18.20 -22.34 16.45
N LEU A 861 16.97 -21.90 16.12
CA LEU A 861 15.81 -21.97 17.00
C LEU A 861 15.45 -23.43 17.39
N PHE A 862 15.51 -24.36 16.43
CA PHE A 862 15.26 -25.78 16.71
C PHE A 862 16.36 -26.40 17.59
N ALA A 863 17.63 -25.98 17.47
CA ALA A 863 18.76 -26.52 18.26
C ALA A 863 18.68 -26.23 19.77
N LEU A 864 17.86 -25.26 20.20
CA LEU A 864 17.56 -25.00 21.60
C LEU A 864 16.67 -26.10 22.23
N ASN A 865 15.87 -26.79 21.41
CA ASN A 865 14.72 -27.60 21.82
C ASN A 865 14.92 -29.12 21.63
N ALA A 866 13.98 -29.90 22.15
CA ALA A 866 13.91 -31.35 21.95
C ALA A 866 13.18 -31.70 20.63
N SER A 867 12.84 -32.97 20.40
CA SER A 867 12.27 -33.43 19.12
C SER A 867 11.16 -34.47 19.31
N SER A 868 10.00 -34.21 18.70
CA SER A 868 8.82 -35.07 18.75
C SER A 868 8.89 -36.31 17.86
N LYS A 869 8.01 -37.28 18.12
CA LYS A 869 7.96 -38.54 17.36
C LYS A 869 7.33 -38.32 15.99
N VAL A 870 6.27 -37.49 15.89
CA VAL A 870 5.62 -37.20 14.60
C VAL A 870 6.62 -36.57 13.61
N MET A 871 7.47 -35.63 14.02
CA MET A 871 8.46 -35.06 13.09
C MET A 871 9.55 -36.06 12.65
N GLN A 872 9.95 -36.99 13.52
CA GLN A 872 10.90 -38.04 13.12
C GLN A 872 10.36 -38.89 11.97
N VAL A 873 9.06 -39.17 12.01
CA VAL A 873 8.35 -39.97 11.03
C VAL A 873 8.24 -39.22 9.69
N PHE A 874 7.83 -37.94 9.69
CA PHE A 874 7.82 -37.10 8.48
C PHE A 874 9.21 -36.98 7.82
N ASN A 875 10.27 -36.88 8.63
CA ASN A 875 11.64 -36.77 8.12
C ASN A 875 12.21 -38.08 7.55
N LYS A 876 11.77 -39.26 8.01
CA LYS A 876 12.31 -40.57 7.57
C LYS A 876 12.00 -40.89 6.10
N ASN A 877 10.82 -40.54 5.62
CA ASN A 877 10.34 -40.83 4.26
C ASN A 877 9.91 -39.54 3.51
N GLY A 878 10.57 -38.41 3.79
CA GLY A 878 10.08 -37.07 3.40
C GLY A 878 9.78 -36.85 1.91
N LEU A 879 10.58 -37.42 1.00
CA LEU A 879 10.31 -37.31 -0.45
C LEU A 879 9.06 -38.12 -0.88
N VAL A 880 8.85 -39.30 -0.28
CA VAL A 880 7.65 -40.11 -0.54
C VAL A 880 6.41 -39.41 -0.02
N ILE A 881 6.48 -38.85 1.19
CA ILE A 881 5.39 -38.08 1.79
C ILE A 881 5.08 -36.84 0.92
N PHE A 882 6.11 -36.16 0.40
CA PHE A 882 5.93 -35.07 -0.56
C PHE A 882 5.24 -35.53 -1.86
N LEU A 883 5.59 -36.70 -2.42
CA LEU A 883 4.93 -37.22 -3.62
C LEU A 883 3.47 -37.62 -3.35
N VAL A 884 3.21 -38.31 -2.24
CA VAL A 884 1.84 -38.68 -1.81
C VAL A 884 1.00 -37.43 -1.55
N ALA A 885 1.58 -36.38 -0.95
CA ALA A 885 0.93 -35.09 -0.80
C ALA A 885 0.51 -34.47 -2.14
N ASN A 886 1.41 -34.39 -3.13
CA ASN A 886 1.06 -33.85 -4.46
C ASN A 886 -0.06 -34.67 -5.13
N LEU A 887 -0.04 -36.00 -5.01
CA LEU A 887 -1.08 -36.87 -5.55
C LEU A 887 -2.43 -36.67 -4.84
N LEU A 888 -2.43 -36.57 -3.51
CA LEU A 888 -3.62 -36.29 -2.72
C LEU A 888 -4.17 -34.88 -2.98
N THR A 889 -3.33 -33.88 -3.23
CA THR A 889 -3.78 -32.55 -3.69
C THR A 889 -4.50 -32.64 -5.02
N GLY A 890 -3.97 -33.41 -5.98
CA GLY A 890 -4.65 -33.69 -7.24
C GLY A 890 -6.02 -34.36 -7.02
N LEU A 891 -6.07 -35.38 -6.17
CA LEU A 891 -7.33 -36.07 -5.82
C LEU A 891 -8.37 -35.14 -5.19
N VAL A 892 -7.97 -34.30 -4.23
CA VAL A 892 -8.88 -33.32 -3.59
C VAL A 892 -9.39 -32.31 -4.63
N ASN A 893 -8.52 -31.81 -5.50
CA ASN A 893 -8.90 -30.87 -6.57
C ASN A 893 -9.82 -31.47 -7.65
N LEU A 894 -9.79 -32.79 -7.83
CA LEU A 894 -10.71 -33.53 -8.72
C LEU A 894 -12.03 -33.91 -8.03
N THR A 895 -12.04 -34.02 -6.70
CA THR A 895 -13.19 -34.49 -5.91
C THR A 895 -14.03 -33.34 -5.35
N PHE A 896 -13.41 -32.20 -5.05
CA PHE A 896 -14.05 -31.05 -4.39
C PHE A 896 -13.86 -29.76 -5.19
N ASN A 897 -14.91 -28.96 -5.26
CA ASN A 897 -14.78 -27.56 -5.66
C ASN A 897 -14.12 -26.78 -4.50
N THR A 898 -12.80 -26.59 -4.59
CA THR A 898 -11.99 -25.95 -3.55
C THR A 898 -12.20 -24.44 -3.49
N LEU A 899 -12.56 -23.83 -4.62
CA LEU A 899 -12.74 -22.38 -4.77
C LEU A 899 -14.01 -21.90 -4.06
N ASP A 900 -15.10 -22.65 -4.20
CA ASP A 900 -16.42 -22.30 -3.65
C ASP A 900 -16.64 -22.91 -2.24
N ALA A 901 -15.60 -23.51 -1.64
CA ALA A 901 -15.66 -24.11 -0.31
C ALA A 901 -15.70 -23.06 0.81
N SER A 902 -16.69 -23.17 1.71
CA SER A 902 -16.79 -22.31 2.89
C SER A 902 -15.59 -22.49 3.84
N PRO A 903 -15.26 -21.50 4.70
CA PRO A 903 -14.13 -21.60 5.63
C PRO A 903 -14.15 -22.84 6.52
N ILE A 904 -15.34 -23.30 6.94
CA ILE A 904 -15.53 -24.49 7.77
C ILE A 904 -15.23 -25.76 6.96
N GLN A 905 -15.76 -25.87 5.74
CA GLN A 905 -15.47 -26.99 4.83
C GLN A 905 -13.98 -27.05 4.46
N ALA A 906 -13.37 -25.89 4.15
CA ALA A 906 -11.95 -25.78 3.85
C ALA A 906 -11.09 -26.26 5.04
N MET A 907 -11.37 -25.81 6.28
CA MET A 907 -10.65 -26.30 7.45
C MET A 907 -10.86 -27.80 7.71
N ALA A 908 -12.06 -28.33 7.51
CA ALA A 908 -12.33 -29.75 7.66
C ALA A 908 -11.51 -30.59 6.67
N ILE A 909 -11.50 -30.21 5.38
CA ILE A 909 -10.74 -30.89 4.32
C ILE A 909 -9.23 -30.80 4.59
N LEU A 910 -8.70 -29.61 4.93
CA LEU A 910 -7.28 -29.43 5.21
C LEU A 910 -6.83 -30.18 6.47
N THR A 911 -7.67 -30.26 7.51
CA THR A 911 -7.39 -31.04 8.72
C THR A 911 -7.40 -32.54 8.42
N ALA A 912 -8.38 -33.03 7.65
CA ALA A 912 -8.45 -34.43 7.21
C ALA A 912 -7.25 -34.83 6.35
N TYR A 913 -6.82 -33.96 5.41
CA TYR A 913 -5.62 -34.15 4.60
C TYR A 913 -4.35 -34.22 5.45
N ALA A 914 -4.16 -33.29 6.39
CA ALA A 914 -3.02 -33.30 7.31
C ALA A 914 -2.99 -34.54 8.22
N ALA A 915 -4.17 -35.00 8.68
CA ALA A 915 -4.32 -36.22 9.46
C ALA A 915 -4.01 -37.48 8.63
N ALA A 916 -4.52 -37.57 7.40
CA ALA A 916 -4.26 -38.69 6.49
C ALA A 916 -2.77 -38.84 6.14
N LEU A 917 -2.09 -37.73 5.83
CA LEU A 917 -0.65 -37.72 5.61
C LEU A 917 0.15 -38.12 6.85
N SER A 918 -0.24 -37.63 8.03
CA SER A 918 0.39 -38.00 9.30
C SER A 918 0.19 -39.50 9.61
N GLY A 919 -1.00 -40.03 9.37
CA GLY A 919 -1.33 -41.45 9.52
C GLY A 919 -0.55 -42.34 8.55
N PHE A 920 -0.46 -41.96 7.27
CA PHE A 920 0.36 -42.66 6.28
C PHE A 920 1.85 -42.69 6.67
N ALA A 921 2.38 -41.55 7.11
CA ALA A 921 3.76 -41.46 7.57
C ALA A 921 3.98 -42.38 8.79
N LEU A 922 3.07 -42.36 9.78
CA LEU A 922 3.12 -43.23 10.97
C LEU A 922 3.03 -44.71 10.62
N ALA A 923 2.20 -45.09 9.64
CA ALA A 923 2.11 -46.46 9.16
C ALA A 923 3.42 -46.94 8.54
N LEU A 924 4.09 -46.12 7.71
CA LEU A 924 5.42 -46.46 7.16
C LEU A 924 6.44 -46.72 8.28
N ASP A 925 6.43 -45.94 9.36
CA ASP A 925 7.36 -46.17 10.48
C ASP A 925 7.00 -47.40 11.32
N TYR A 926 5.71 -47.68 11.51
CA TYR A 926 5.22 -48.87 12.21
C TYR A 926 5.63 -50.16 11.48
N PHE A 927 5.50 -50.18 10.15
CA PHE A 927 5.96 -51.31 9.32
C PHE A 927 7.47 -51.29 9.02
N GLY A 928 8.23 -50.32 9.57
CA GLY A 928 9.68 -50.21 9.37
C GLY A 928 10.12 -49.84 7.94
N ILE A 929 9.20 -49.43 7.09
CA ILE A 929 9.42 -49.17 5.66
C ILE A 929 10.24 -47.89 5.47
N ARG A 930 11.39 -48.01 4.83
CA ARG A 930 12.25 -46.87 4.43
C ARG A 930 12.54 -46.95 2.93
N ILE A 931 11.88 -46.08 2.17
CA ILE A 931 12.09 -46.00 0.73
C ILE A 931 13.23 -45.01 0.47
N LYS A 932 14.38 -45.52 0.02
CA LYS A 932 15.49 -44.69 -0.46
C LYS A 932 15.23 -44.35 -1.94
N ILE A 933 15.08 -43.07 -2.22
CA ILE A 933 14.97 -42.48 -3.55
C ILE A 933 16.17 -41.53 -3.71
#